data_AF-A0A2E4ZVB3-F1
#
_entry.id   AF-A0A2E4ZVB3-F1
#
_cell.length_a   1.000
_cell.length_b   1.000
_cell.length_c   1.000
_cell.angle_alpha   90.00
_cell.angle_beta   90.00
_cell.angle_gamma   90.00
#
_symmetry.space_group_name_H-M   'P 1'
#
loop_
_entity.id
_entity.type
_entity.pdbx_description
1 polymer ?
#
loop_
_entity_poly.entity_id
_entity_poly.type
_entity_poly.pdbx_seq_one_letter_code
_entity_poly.pdbx_strand_id
1 'polypeptide(L)'
;MRITLHWHTVIRLSFCYVLGFFASNWTFAEKSRIAFILAEKEYKTAITLPAFFEAELKPLGFSASYVTAPAGGTERDDLKGVEAALDKADLLFVSVRRRAPKESQMKAIRKWVMAGKPVIGIRTANHAFHLRGKPSPKGHALWEEWDAKVFGGNYSGHHGNKMKTWFQMEPTAKGHPILNGLQTSTEIRSGGSLYKVLPLTKTTQVLAMGRAEGEEQKEPVAWTNKLTTGNRVFFTSLGQIDDFEKAEFRILLINAIHWALKRKPPGKLQKTVPKKESRLPQLKTNEELELELVLREPEIANPLYLNFDEKGRLWVVEYRQYPWPAGLRMVTHDKVYRNVYEPPYPPPPPHAPDSPFRGKDRISIHEDTDGDGSFDEHKVFLDGLNLATAALPGRGGVFVLNPPYLLFYADKDKDDRPDSLTPRILLSGFGLEDSHSIANNLRWGPDGWIYATHGSTVTANVILHGPDNKPIPGFKPIHRMGQFAWRYHPETHRFEIFAEGGGNAFGVEIDSKGRVFSGHNGGNTRGFHYVQGGYYRKTFGKHGNLSNPYAFGHFPAMAHPKAKRFTHTFEIYEDTALPKRYHGKLFATAPILCHVVASHINPHGSTFRTEDIDHPIHVGEDPKDRWFSPVDIQTGPDGNLYVADFHARQVAHYIAYSKGLTDSDLGRVYRLKAKGSSTFRLGKPFAEESLLETALRHPNRWHRETALRLLGDQKNSQWIPLLRKTLREESGQAALQALWAIKLCGGFGQEVALENLNHPNAHVRRWTVRLLGDQGEVSPGTAKALIKLAKNEPDAETRSQLAATARRLPPKDALPILGQLGKDEEDHRDPHLPLMIWWGFEEHANDHASILNHFNKPENWNQGTKANGVSPQENLMRRWALSGQQKDLIACASLLELAPNKEQTSFLMKGFEKAFEGSSLPPFPEKLVLALAKTRGNGDLILKIRRQDKAATTMAIEELKGQKASLALRIQITRALGDVGENKAIPILLQIARKGKPLSLSQEALLGLQKFPDPEIAKAIIRDFGTFPKELQQGALHLLASRSSWALTLVEAFASGDIAKEAIDSETLARMRLHKSSSLKDKMNKIFGSVPIRSETDLDKELARYQSIASSGGGNPKMGESLYFGKAGCSSCHTLFDKGGRIGPDLTSYDRSDLDAFLLAIVRPNAEIREGFEHNLLTTKDGRILSGFKVEENPRIVILRGLDGQDHVVPRDQIANLTPMARSLMPEGLLSSLQEGELRHLFAYLASTTPPK
;
A
#
# COMPACT_ATOMS: atom_id res chain seq x y z
N MET A 1 -34.20 -49.76 -37.64
CA MET A 1 -34.48 -50.14 -39.05
C MET A 1 -33.14 -50.38 -39.74
N ARG A 2 -32.93 -51.58 -40.30
CA ARG A 2 -31.82 -51.95 -41.21
C ARG A 2 -31.89 -51.07 -42.48
N ILE A 3 -30.92 -50.94 -43.40
CA ILE A 3 -30.24 -51.93 -44.27
C ILE A 3 -29.19 -51.13 -45.09
N THR A 4 -27.98 -51.65 -45.34
CA THR A 4 -27.41 -51.89 -46.70
C THR A 4 -25.96 -52.41 -46.64
N LEU A 5 -25.77 -53.59 -47.23
CA LEU A 5 -24.52 -54.16 -47.76
C LEU A 5 -24.32 -53.66 -49.20
N HIS A 6 -23.09 -53.67 -49.73
CA HIS A 6 -22.75 -54.34 -51.01
C HIS A 6 -21.23 -54.40 -51.36
N TRP A 7 -20.76 -55.63 -51.63
CA TRP A 7 -19.78 -56.12 -52.65
C TRP A 7 -18.27 -56.35 -52.39
N HIS A 8 -17.79 -57.42 -53.06
CA HIS A 8 -16.51 -58.14 -53.00
C HIS A 8 -15.69 -58.00 -54.31
N THR A 9 -14.38 -58.27 -54.19
CA THR A 9 -13.48 -59.10 -55.06
C THR A 9 -12.37 -58.42 -55.91
N VAL A 10 -11.17 -59.05 -55.85
CA VAL A 10 -10.05 -59.15 -56.82
C VAL A 10 -8.76 -58.35 -56.54
N ILE A 11 -7.67 -59.12 -56.56
CA ILE A 11 -6.24 -58.85 -56.30
C ILE A 11 -5.60 -57.93 -57.36
N ARG A 12 -4.92 -56.84 -56.92
CA ARG A 12 -3.65 -56.32 -57.49
C ARG A 12 -3.00 -55.27 -56.56
N LEU A 13 -1.85 -55.65 -56.02
CA LEU A 13 -0.72 -54.81 -55.57
C LEU A 13 -1.02 -53.51 -54.79
N SER A 14 -1.02 -53.64 -53.45
CA SER A 14 -0.40 -52.74 -52.44
C SER A 14 -1.20 -52.80 -51.13
N PHE A 15 -1.27 -53.97 -50.52
CA PHE A 15 -1.83 -54.14 -49.16
C PHE A 15 -1.02 -55.17 -48.38
N CYS A 16 0.28 -54.88 -48.26
CA CYS A 16 1.16 -55.38 -47.21
C CYS A 16 1.90 -54.15 -46.68
N TYR A 17 1.40 -53.57 -45.60
CA TYR A 17 2.16 -53.15 -44.41
C TYR A 17 1.14 -52.53 -43.44
N VAL A 18 1.23 -52.90 -42.16
CA VAL A 18 0.43 -52.38 -41.02
C VAL A 18 -0.89 -53.12 -40.70
N LEU A 19 -0.84 -54.44 -40.58
CA LEU A 19 -1.75 -55.19 -39.69
C LEU A 19 -0.98 -56.26 -38.88
N GLY A 20 0.18 -55.86 -38.37
CA GLY A 20 1.01 -56.66 -37.48
C GLY A 20 2.02 -55.79 -36.74
N PHE A 21 1.57 -54.80 -35.98
CA PHE A 21 2.41 -54.04 -35.02
C PHE A 21 1.61 -53.26 -33.97
N PHE A 22 0.43 -53.73 -33.55
CA PHE A 22 -0.30 -53.17 -32.40
C PHE A 22 -0.51 -54.22 -31.31
N ALA A 23 0.61 -54.83 -30.93
CA ALA A 23 0.81 -55.45 -29.62
C ALA A 23 2.26 -55.19 -29.19
N SER A 24 2.68 -53.92 -29.19
CA SER A 24 3.90 -53.49 -28.53
C SER A 24 3.52 -52.82 -27.22
N ASN A 25 3.56 -53.62 -26.16
CA ASN A 25 3.90 -53.23 -24.78
C ASN A 25 3.92 -51.72 -24.51
N TRP A 26 2.79 -51.14 -24.13
CA TRP A 26 2.82 -50.01 -23.20
C TRP A 26 3.04 -50.58 -21.80
N THR A 27 4.19 -51.20 -21.59
CA THR A 27 4.78 -51.23 -20.26
C THR A 27 5.13 -49.77 -19.97
N PHE A 28 4.50 -49.15 -18.97
CA PHE A 28 5.09 -47.98 -18.33
C PHE A 28 6.57 -48.33 -18.08
N ALA A 29 7.49 -47.68 -18.81
CA ALA A 29 8.90 -47.86 -18.54
C ALA A 29 9.10 -47.44 -17.08
N GLU A 30 9.50 -48.38 -16.21
CA GLU A 30 9.77 -48.07 -14.81
C GLU A 30 10.72 -46.87 -14.74
N LYS A 31 10.30 -45.81 -14.03
CA LYS A 31 11.13 -44.63 -13.80
C LYS A 31 12.42 -45.06 -13.11
N SER A 32 13.57 -44.93 -13.78
CA SER A 32 14.87 -45.31 -13.20
C SER A 32 15.06 -44.64 -11.84
N ARG A 33 15.40 -45.43 -10.82
CA ARG A 33 15.45 -44.97 -9.42
C ARG A 33 16.89 -44.81 -8.94
N ILE A 34 17.18 -43.67 -8.33
CA ILE A 34 18.50 -43.32 -7.79
C ILE A 34 18.46 -43.41 -6.25
N ALA A 35 19.38 -44.17 -5.65
CA ALA A 35 19.60 -44.16 -4.21
C ALA A 35 20.71 -43.16 -3.87
N PHE A 36 20.34 -42.02 -3.29
CA PHE A 36 21.27 -41.02 -2.78
C PHE A 36 21.61 -41.32 -1.32
N ILE A 37 22.89 -41.57 -1.03
CA ILE A 37 23.40 -41.66 0.34
C ILE A 37 24.10 -40.34 0.69
N LEU A 38 23.46 -39.53 1.53
CA LEU A 38 23.82 -38.16 1.87
C LEU A 38 24.14 -38.05 3.36
N ALA A 39 25.40 -38.25 3.74
CA ALA A 39 25.85 -38.29 5.14
C ALA A 39 27.13 -37.48 5.39
N GLU A 40 27.21 -36.29 4.79
CA GLU A 40 28.27 -35.31 5.02
C GLU A 40 27.69 -33.94 5.43
N LYS A 41 28.45 -33.14 6.19
CA LYS A 41 28.03 -31.82 6.71
C LYS A 41 28.71 -30.63 6.01
N GLU A 42 29.90 -30.87 5.45
CA GLU A 42 30.84 -29.83 5.05
C GLU A 42 30.35 -29.06 3.81
N TYR A 43 29.76 -29.78 2.86
CA TYR A 43 29.33 -29.25 1.57
C TYR A 43 27.80 -29.16 1.43
N LYS A 44 27.06 -29.53 2.49
CA LYS A 44 25.59 -29.46 2.57
C LYS A 44 24.88 -30.19 1.43
N THR A 45 25.43 -31.32 0.98
CA THR A 45 24.87 -32.11 -0.13
C THR A 45 23.51 -32.73 0.18
N ALA A 46 23.15 -32.88 1.45
CA ALA A 46 21.78 -33.19 1.90
C ALA A 46 20.74 -32.10 1.54
N ILE A 47 21.19 -30.92 1.11
CA ILE A 47 20.36 -29.82 0.62
C ILE A 47 20.55 -29.65 -0.89
N THR A 48 21.80 -29.59 -1.37
CA THR A 48 22.07 -29.28 -2.79
C THR A 48 21.72 -30.41 -3.76
N LEU A 49 21.92 -31.69 -3.40
CA LEU A 49 21.59 -32.81 -4.28
C LEU A 49 20.09 -33.06 -4.42
N PRO A 50 19.26 -32.98 -3.35
CA PRO A 50 17.80 -33.02 -3.53
C PRO A 50 17.27 -31.88 -4.39
N ALA A 51 17.79 -30.65 -4.21
CA ALA A 51 17.42 -29.51 -5.05
C ALA A 51 17.80 -29.74 -6.53
N PHE A 52 19.03 -30.17 -6.79
CA PHE A 52 19.47 -30.57 -8.14
C PHE A 52 18.60 -31.69 -8.73
N PHE A 53 18.22 -32.69 -7.93
CA PHE A 53 17.36 -33.77 -8.39
C PHE A 53 15.97 -33.26 -8.79
N GLU A 54 15.31 -32.47 -7.94
CA GLU A 54 13.97 -31.93 -8.22
C GLU A 54 13.98 -31.03 -9.46
N ALA A 55 15.01 -30.19 -9.60
CA ALA A 55 15.12 -29.25 -10.71
C ALA A 55 15.49 -29.92 -12.05
N GLU A 56 16.46 -30.84 -12.05
CA GLU A 56 17.11 -31.28 -13.30
C GLU A 56 16.81 -32.75 -13.65
N LEU A 57 16.61 -33.63 -12.66
CA LEU A 57 16.45 -35.07 -12.91
C LEU A 57 14.99 -35.53 -12.88
N LYS A 58 14.17 -34.98 -11.97
CA LYS A 58 12.76 -35.36 -11.87
C LYS A 58 11.98 -35.06 -13.17
N PRO A 59 12.17 -33.92 -13.87
CA PRO A 59 11.54 -33.68 -15.16
C PRO A 59 11.98 -34.68 -16.24
N LEU A 60 13.20 -35.22 -16.12
CA LEU A 60 13.76 -36.24 -17.03
C LEU A 60 13.28 -37.68 -16.70
N GLY A 61 12.29 -37.83 -15.82
CA GLY A 61 11.65 -39.09 -15.51
C GLY A 61 12.40 -39.98 -14.52
N PHE A 62 13.30 -39.43 -13.70
CA PHE A 62 13.94 -40.17 -12.61
C PHE A 62 13.09 -40.17 -11.34
N SER A 63 13.34 -41.15 -10.46
CA SER A 63 12.85 -41.15 -9.07
C SER A 63 14.02 -41.29 -8.09
N ALA A 64 13.86 -40.84 -6.84
CA ALA A 64 14.93 -40.86 -5.84
C ALA A 64 14.51 -41.52 -4.52
N SER A 65 15.48 -42.14 -3.86
CA SER A 65 15.46 -42.47 -2.44
C SER A 65 16.60 -41.73 -1.75
N TYR A 66 16.32 -41.04 -0.65
CA TYR A 66 17.34 -40.32 0.13
C TYR A 66 17.62 -41.07 1.44
N VAL A 67 18.88 -41.43 1.63
CA VAL A 67 19.41 -42.04 2.84
C VAL A 67 20.31 -41.03 3.52
N THR A 68 19.96 -40.61 4.73
CA THR A 68 20.71 -39.61 5.50
C THR A 68 21.11 -40.16 6.86
N ALA A 69 22.15 -39.59 7.46
CA ALA A 69 22.53 -39.87 8.86
C ALA A 69 22.82 -38.56 9.62
N PRO A 70 22.60 -38.53 10.95
CA PRO A 70 22.93 -37.37 11.79
C PRO A 70 24.39 -36.91 11.65
N ALA A 71 24.62 -35.60 11.78
CA ALA A 71 25.96 -35.03 11.67
C ALA A 71 26.92 -35.49 12.80
N GLY A 72 26.38 -35.79 13.99
CA GLY A 72 27.10 -36.26 15.17
C GLY A 72 26.19 -37.09 16.08
N GLY A 73 26.70 -37.49 17.25
CA GLY A 73 25.99 -38.40 18.17
C GLY A 73 26.23 -39.88 17.87
N THR A 74 25.57 -40.76 18.63
CA THR A 74 25.74 -42.23 18.55
C THR A 74 25.17 -42.83 17.26
N GLU A 75 24.20 -42.18 16.62
CA GLU A 75 23.57 -42.65 15.38
C GLU A 75 24.22 -42.10 14.11
N ARG A 76 25.30 -41.32 14.24
CA ARG A 76 25.96 -40.62 13.12
C ARG A 76 26.44 -41.53 11.98
N ASP A 77 26.62 -42.81 12.29
CA ASP A 77 27.16 -43.84 11.41
C ASP A 77 26.07 -44.78 10.88
N ASP A 78 24.82 -44.62 11.33
CA ASP A 78 23.69 -45.45 10.91
C ASP A 78 23.04 -44.88 9.64
N LEU A 79 23.26 -45.53 8.50
CA LEU A 79 22.66 -45.16 7.20
C LEU A 79 21.24 -45.74 7.08
N LYS A 80 20.33 -45.25 7.92
CA LYS A 80 18.99 -45.82 8.09
C LYS A 80 18.24 -45.94 6.75
N GLY A 81 17.86 -47.17 6.39
CA GLY A 81 17.09 -47.47 5.18
C GLY A 81 17.91 -47.70 3.92
N VAL A 82 19.24 -47.74 3.99
CA VAL A 82 20.11 -47.97 2.82
C VAL A 82 19.84 -49.31 2.13
N GLU A 83 19.58 -50.38 2.89
CA GLU A 83 19.30 -51.70 2.32
C GLU A 83 18.05 -51.65 1.44
N ALA A 84 16.96 -51.07 1.95
CA ALA A 84 15.70 -50.92 1.23
C ALA A 84 15.81 -49.96 0.04
N ALA A 85 16.64 -48.92 0.15
CA ALA A 85 16.89 -47.98 -0.94
C ALA A 85 17.64 -48.65 -2.10
N LEU A 86 18.67 -49.45 -1.79
CA LEU A 86 19.47 -50.16 -2.79
C LEU A 86 18.70 -51.28 -3.48
N ASP A 87 17.76 -51.94 -2.79
CA ASP A 87 17.00 -53.06 -3.34
C ASP A 87 16.11 -52.64 -4.53
N LYS A 88 15.66 -51.37 -4.55
CA LYS A 88 14.78 -50.79 -5.56
C LYS A 88 15.47 -49.82 -6.53
N ALA A 89 16.78 -49.61 -6.38
CA ALA A 89 17.52 -48.62 -7.16
C ALA A 89 18.20 -49.25 -8.39
N ASP A 90 18.43 -48.39 -9.38
CA ASP A 90 19.24 -48.64 -10.58
C ASP A 90 20.62 -47.99 -10.51
N LEU A 91 20.75 -46.92 -9.71
CA LEU A 91 22.00 -46.17 -9.50
C LEU A 91 22.23 -45.88 -8.01
N LEU A 92 23.46 -46.13 -7.54
CA LEU A 92 23.94 -45.66 -6.24
C LEU A 92 24.70 -44.34 -6.41
N PHE A 93 24.23 -43.29 -5.75
CA PHE A 93 24.89 -41.98 -5.68
C PHE A 93 25.39 -41.72 -4.25
N VAL A 94 26.69 -41.49 -4.09
CA VAL A 94 27.35 -41.41 -2.78
C VAL A 94 27.86 -39.99 -2.52
N SER A 95 27.42 -39.40 -1.42
CA SER A 95 27.98 -38.19 -0.81
C SER A 95 28.07 -38.40 0.72
N VAL A 96 29.13 -39.10 1.12
CA VAL A 96 29.34 -39.55 2.51
C VAL A 96 30.72 -39.13 2.94
N ARG A 97 30.90 -38.73 4.20
CA ARG A 97 32.20 -38.33 4.75
C ARG A 97 32.49 -39.09 6.03
N ARG A 98 33.49 -39.98 5.97
CA ARG A 98 34.07 -40.67 7.14
C ARG A 98 33.02 -41.27 8.07
N ARG A 99 32.25 -42.22 7.54
CA ARG A 99 31.24 -43.00 8.26
C ARG A 99 31.66 -44.46 8.32
N ALA A 100 31.31 -45.14 9.41
CA ALA A 100 31.41 -46.59 9.49
C ALA A 100 30.01 -47.19 9.51
N PRO A 101 29.37 -47.51 8.37
CA PRO A 101 28.01 -48.09 8.37
C PRO A 101 27.91 -49.37 9.21
N LYS A 102 26.70 -49.73 9.65
CA LYS A 102 26.46 -51.05 10.27
C LYS A 102 26.93 -52.16 9.32
N GLU A 103 27.33 -53.30 9.88
CA GLU A 103 27.83 -54.43 9.06
C GLU A 103 26.83 -54.86 7.96
N SER A 104 25.53 -54.86 8.24
CA SER A 104 24.47 -55.15 7.26
C SER A 104 24.46 -54.14 6.09
N GLN A 105 24.58 -52.86 6.42
CA GLN A 105 24.57 -51.74 5.48
C GLN A 105 25.81 -51.79 4.58
N MET A 106 26.99 -52.01 5.16
CA MET A 106 28.23 -52.17 4.41
C MET A 106 28.18 -53.38 3.48
N LYS A 107 27.59 -54.50 3.94
CA LYS A 107 27.39 -55.70 3.11
C LYS A 107 26.49 -55.41 1.92
N ALA A 108 25.41 -54.63 2.08
CA ALA A 108 24.54 -54.22 0.98
C ALA A 108 25.27 -53.35 -0.06
N ILE A 109 26.09 -52.39 0.39
CA ILE A 109 26.90 -51.53 -0.48
C ILE A 109 27.95 -52.35 -1.24
N ARG A 110 28.66 -53.26 -0.56
CA ARG A 110 29.63 -54.16 -1.21
C ARG A 110 28.94 -55.06 -2.25
N LYS A 111 27.77 -55.63 -1.91
CA LYS A 111 26.97 -56.45 -2.83
C LYS A 111 26.60 -55.66 -4.09
N TRP A 112 26.20 -54.39 -3.96
CA TRP A 112 25.90 -53.51 -5.09
C TRP A 112 27.10 -53.35 -6.04
N VAL A 113 28.26 -53.00 -5.50
CA VAL A 113 29.48 -52.80 -6.29
C VAL A 113 29.91 -54.09 -6.98
N MET A 114 29.96 -55.21 -6.25
CA MET A 114 30.38 -56.50 -6.80
C MET A 114 29.41 -57.06 -7.85
N ALA A 115 28.15 -56.64 -7.82
CA ALA A 115 27.14 -57.01 -8.82
C ALA A 115 27.27 -56.24 -10.15
N GLY A 116 28.31 -55.42 -10.33
CA GLY A 116 28.50 -54.67 -11.58
C GLY A 116 27.58 -53.44 -11.75
N LYS A 117 26.83 -53.07 -10.71
CA LYS A 117 25.86 -51.96 -10.76
C LYS A 117 26.53 -50.58 -10.73
N PRO A 118 25.93 -49.54 -11.35
CA PRO A 118 26.59 -48.25 -11.49
C PRO A 118 26.72 -47.49 -10.15
N VAL A 119 27.80 -46.71 -10.02
CA VAL A 119 28.11 -45.91 -8.84
C VAL A 119 28.59 -44.52 -9.24
N ILE A 120 28.03 -43.49 -8.62
CA ILE A 120 28.51 -42.11 -8.76
C ILE A 120 28.95 -41.57 -7.41
N GLY A 121 30.13 -40.95 -7.36
CA GLY A 121 30.66 -40.29 -6.17
C GLY A 121 30.90 -38.80 -6.40
N ILE A 122 30.62 -38.00 -5.37
CA ILE A 122 30.86 -36.56 -5.35
C ILE A 122 31.65 -36.15 -4.10
N ARG A 123 32.59 -35.20 -4.24
CA ARG A 123 33.39 -34.62 -3.15
C ARG A 123 33.94 -35.69 -2.18
N THR A 124 33.35 -35.81 -0.99
CA THR A 124 33.86 -36.64 0.11
C THR A 124 33.69 -38.14 -0.12
N ALA A 125 32.99 -38.53 -1.18
CA ALA A 125 32.73 -39.93 -1.49
C ALA A 125 33.99 -40.78 -1.60
N ASN A 126 35.13 -40.19 -1.99
CA ASN A 126 36.43 -40.87 -2.01
C ASN A 126 36.89 -41.35 -0.63
N HIS A 127 36.43 -40.73 0.47
CA HIS A 127 36.71 -41.18 1.83
C HIS A 127 35.43 -41.42 2.64
N ALA A 128 34.41 -41.95 1.96
CA ALA A 128 33.11 -42.25 2.55
C ALA A 128 33.19 -43.20 3.75
N PHE A 129 33.91 -44.32 3.61
CA PHE A 129 33.86 -45.45 4.54
C PHE A 129 35.17 -45.71 5.30
N HIS A 130 35.94 -44.66 5.55
CA HIS A 130 37.22 -44.66 6.25
C HIS A 130 37.21 -43.63 7.38
N LEU A 131 37.69 -44.00 8.58
CA LEU A 131 37.73 -43.13 9.78
C LEU A 131 39.10 -42.51 10.09
N ARG A 132 39.96 -42.33 9.08
CA ARG A 132 41.31 -41.75 9.21
C ARG A 132 42.19 -42.55 10.20
N GLY A 133 42.31 -43.86 9.96
CA GLY A 133 43.12 -44.78 10.79
C GLY A 133 42.52 -45.16 12.15
N LYS A 134 41.27 -44.75 12.44
CA LYS A 134 40.56 -45.20 13.65
C LYS A 134 39.86 -46.54 13.42
N PRO A 135 39.80 -47.43 14.42
CA PRO A 135 39.08 -48.70 14.32
C PRO A 135 37.57 -48.48 14.15
N SER A 136 36.87 -49.46 13.57
CA SER A 136 35.41 -49.40 13.45
C SER A 136 34.73 -49.51 14.84
N PRO A 137 33.63 -48.78 15.08
CA PRO A 137 32.77 -49.04 16.23
C PRO A 137 32.22 -50.47 16.24
N LYS A 138 31.92 -51.02 17.43
CA LYS A 138 31.37 -52.38 17.58
C LYS A 138 30.05 -52.51 16.80
N GLY A 139 29.96 -53.49 15.89
CA GLY A 139 28.79 -53.72 15.02
C GLY A 139 28.77 -52.90 13.72
N HIS A 140 29.86 -52.17 13.42
CA HIS A 140 30.04 -51.35 12.24
C HIS A 140 31.28 -51.80 11.45
N ALA A 141 31.27 -51.53 10.14
CA ALA A 141 32.33 -51.94 9.21
C ALA A 141 32.91 -50.77 8.41
N LEU A 142 34.21 -50.85 8.13
CA LEU A 142 34.94 -49.91 7.27
C LEU A 142 35.22 -50.55 5.91
N TRP A 143 35.53 -49.71 4.92
CA TRP A 143 36.06 -50.12 3.63
C TRP A 143 37.17 -49.15 3.23
N GLU A 144 38.36 -49.43 3.75
CA GLU A 144 39.53 -48.57 3.65
C GLU A 144 39.98 -48.36 2.20
N GLU A 145 39.91 -49.41 1.37
CA GLU A 145 40.29 -49.37 -0.03
C GLU A 145 39.17 -48.87 -0.96
N TRP A 146 38.08 -48.32 -0.43
CA TRP A 146 36.91 -47.89 -1.20
C TRP A 146 37.29 -46.95 -2.36
N ASP A 147 38.12 -45.93 -2.13
CA ASP A 147 38.52 -44.99 -3.18
C ASP A 147 39.25 -45.70 -4.32
N ALA A 148 40.33 -46.42 -3.97
CA ALA A 148 41.21 -47.08 -4.92
C ALA A 148 40.50 -48.24 -5.65
N LYS A 149 39.60 -48.97 -4.98
CA LYS A 149 38.90 -50.13 -5.54
C LYS A 149 37.63 -49.78 -6.30
N VAL A 150 36.96 -48.67 -5.98
CA VAL A 150 35.70 -48.28 -6.63
C VAL A 150 35.92 -47.14 -7.59
N PHE A 151 36.40 -45.99 -7.11
CA PHE A 151 36.59 -44.79 -7.92
C PHE A 151 37.94 -44.75 -8.66
N GLY A 152 38.90 -45.59 -8.29
CA GLY A 152 40.26 -45.56 -8.86
C GLY A 152 41.07 -44.33 -8.41
N GLY A 153 40.63 -43.69 -7.33
CA GLY A 153 41.25 -42.50 -6.74
C GLY A 153 42.34 -42.83 -5.72
N ASN A 154 43.12 -41.81 -5.38
CA ASN A 154 44.13 -41.85 -4.32
C ASN A 154 44.09 -40.56 -3.48
N TYR A 155 42.99 -40.32 -2.79
CA TYR A 155 42.84 -39.10 -1.98
C TYR A 155 43.86 -39.02 -0.83
N SER A 156 44.73 -38.00 -0.89
CA SER A 156 45.77 -37.73 0.12
C SER A 156 45.61 -36.39 0.84
N GLY A 157 44.52 -35.66 0.58
CA GLY A 157 44.23 -34.35 1.16
C GLY A 157 43.82 -33.33 0.10
N HIS A 158 44.03 -32.04 0.37
CA HIS A 158 43.72 -30.97 -0.56
C HIS A 158 44.74 -29.82 -0.44
N HIS A 159 44.83 -28.99 -1.48
CA HIS A 159 45.52 -27.70 -1.42
C HIS A 159 44.70 -26.71 -0.56
N GLY A 160 45.35 -25.74 0.08
CA GLY A 160 44.79 -24.99 1.23
C GLY A 160 43.36 -24.44 1.06
N ASN A 161 42.59 -24.42 2.15
CA ASN A 161 41.15 -24.10 2.16
C ASN A 161 40.73 -22.68 1.75
N LYS A 162 41.69 -21.77 1.51
CA LYS A 162 41.43 -20.38 1.12
C LYS A 162 41.86 -20.04 -0.30
N MET A 163 42.50 -20.99 -1.00
CA MET A 163 42.95 -20.77 -2.38
C MET A 163 41.75 -20.79 -3.32
N LYS A 164 41.72 -19.87 -4.29
CA LYS A 164 40.76 -19.96 -5.39
C LYS A 164 41.11 -21.16 -6.27
N THR A 165 40.09 -21.85 -6.77
CA THR A 165 40.29 -23.02 -7.63
C THR A 165 39.51 -22.88 -8.93
N TRP A 166 40.00 -23.55 -9.96
CA TRP A 166 39.39 -23.60 -11.28
C TRP A 166 39.47 -25.01 -11.85
N PHE A 167 38.57 -25.34 -12.76
CA PHE A 167 38.63 -26.58 -13.53
C PHE A 167 38.34 -26.35 -15.01
N GLN A 168 38.81 -27.29 -15.83
CA GLN A 168 38.61 -27.31 -17.27
C GLN A 168 38.42 -28.77 -17.72
N MET A 169 37.62 -28.98 -18.77
CA MET A 169 37.46 -30.29 -19.38
C MET A 169 38.77 -30.75 -20.04
N GLU A 170 39.11 -32.02 -19.88
CA GLU A 170 40.34 -32.61 -20.40
C GLU A 170 40.25 -32.75 -21.93
N PRO A 171 41.10 -32.05 -22.71
CA PRO A 171 41.05 -32.13 -24.17
C PRO A 171 41.15 -33.55 -24.72
N THR A 172 41.92 -34.44 -24.09
CA THR A 172 42.03 -35.84 -24.53
C THR A 172 40.76 -36.67 -24.30
N ALA A 173 39.80 -36.17 -23.54
CA ALA A 173 38.50 -36.81 -23.30
C ALA A 173 37.39 -36.35 -24.27
N LYS A 174 37.74 -35.50 -25.25
CA LYS A 174 36.80 -34.98 -26.26
C LYS A 174 36.06 -36.15 -26.95
N GLY A 175 34.73 -36.06 -26.97
CA GLY A 175 33.83 -37.08 -27.54
C GLY A 175 33.28 -38.08 -26.52
N HIS A 176 33.73 -38.06 -25.26
CA HIS A 176 33.11 -38.87 -24.21
C HIS A 176 31.66 -38.40 -23.95
N PRO A 177 30.66 -39.30 -23.79
CA PRO A 177 29.24 -38.91 -23.64
C PRO A 177 28.97 -37.98 -22.45
N ILE A 178 29.77 -38.08 -21.37
CA ILE A 178 29.65 -37.20 -20.20
C ILE A 178 29.98 -35.73 -20.54
N LEU A 179 30.85 -35.51 -21.54
CA LEU A 179 31.27 -34.18 -21.96
C LEU A 179 30.39 -33.58 -23.08
N ASN A 180 29.30 -34.24 -23.45
CA ASN A 180 28.42 -33.74 -24.50
C ASN A 180 27.74 -32.42 -24.07
N GLY A 181 27.82 -31.39 -24.91
CA GLY A 181 27.33 -30.04 -24.60
C GLY A 181 28.26 -29.20 -23.71
N LEU A 182 29.42 -29.73 -23.31
CA LEU A 182 30.46 -29.00 -22.58
C LEU A 182 31.55 -28.54 -23.54
N GLN A 183 31.41 -27.35 -24.12
CA GLN A 183 32.38 -26.74 -25.03
C GLN A 183 32.90 -25.41 -24.48
N THR A 184 33.78 -25.46 -23.48
CA THR A 184 34.48 -24.27 -23.01
C THR A 184 35.99 -24.46 -23.14
N SER A 185 36.64 -23.55 -23.87
CA SER A 185 38.11 -23.39 -23.87
C SER A 185 38.60 -22.62 -22.64
N THR A 186 37.67 -22.09 -21.84
CA THR A 186 37.90 -21.25 -20.66
C THR A 186 37.80 -22.06 -19.37
N GLU A 187 38.68 -21.76 -18.41
CA GLU A 187 38.63 -22.32 -17.07
C GLU A 187 37.40 -21.84 -16.28
N ILE A 188 36.76 -22.75 -15.56
CA ILE A 188 35.55 -22.51 -14.76
C ILE A 188 35.95 -22.43 -13.29
N ARG A 189 35.58 -21.35 -12.60
CA ARG A 189 35.89 -21.16 -11.18
C ARG A 189 35.06 -22.12 -10.30
N SER A 190 35.71 -22.78 -9.36
CA SER A 190 35.11 -23.61 -8.29
C SER A 190 35.39 -22.97 -6.92
N GLY A 191 34.47 -23.13 -5.97
CA GLY A 191 34.62 -22.57 -4.62
C GLY A 191 35.28 -23.51 -3.63
N GLY A 192 35.50 -24.78 -3.99
CA GLY A 192 36.06 -25.76 -3.07
C GLY A 192 37.54 -26.06 -3.28
N SER A 193 38.18 -26.56 -2.22
CA SER A 193 39.59 -26.92 -2.22
C SER A 193 39.91 -27.95 -3.30
N LEU A 194 41.05 -27.80 -3.96
CA LEU A 194 41.54 -28.76 -4.97
C LEU A 194 42.08 -30.01 -4.25
N TYR A 195 41.49 -31.18 -4.53
CA TYR A 195 41.91 -32.44 -3.90
C TYR A 195 43.21 -32.97 -4.52
N LYS A 196 44.09 -33.51 -3.70
CA LYS A 196 45.31 -34.21 -4.12
C LYS A 196 44.95 -35.67 -4.34
N VAL A 197 44.91 -36.11 -5.61
CA VAL A 197 44.37 -37.42 -5.98
C VAL A 197 45.32 -38.24 -6.86
N LEU A 198 46.40 -37.66 -7.35
CA LEU A 198 47.42 -38.40 -8.08
C LEU A 198 48.28 -39.29 -7.17
N PRO A 199 48.78 -40.45 -7.66
CA PRO A 199 48.43 -41.06 -8.94
C PRO A 199 47.05 -41.75 -8.92
N LEU A 200 46.28 -41.64 -10.01
CA LEU A 200 45.07 -42.44 -10.24
C LEU A 200 45.41 -43.85 -10.75
N THR A 201 44.50 -44.81 -10.60
CA THR A 201 44.70 -46.16 -11.16
C THR A 201 44.68 -46.14 -12.69
N LYS A 202 45.41 -47.06 -13.34
CA LYS A 202 45.47 -47.18 -14.82
C LYS A 202 44.12 -47.47 -15.50
N THR A 203 43.10 -47.83 -14.71
CA THR A 203 41.74 -48.10 -15.17
C THR A 203 40.87 -46.85 -15.22
N THR A 204 41.42 -45.69 -14.85
CA THR A 204 40.71 -44.41 -14.88
C THR A 204 40.85 -43.69 -16.22
N GLN A 205 39.80 -42.95 -16.61
CA GLN A 205 39.83 -42.00 -17.70
C GLN A 205 39.45 -40.62 -17.14
N VAL A 206 40.40 -39.70 -17.15
CA VAL A 206 40.22 -38.32 -16.68
C VAL A 206 39.34 -37.56 -17.67
N LEU A 207 38.36 -36.82 -17.14
CA LEU A 207 37.40 -36.02 -17.90
C LEU A 207 37.56 -34.51 -17.65
N ALA A 208 38.06 -34.12 -16.48
CA ALA A 208 38.34 -32.72 -16.16
C ALA A 208 39.54 -32.61 -15.20
N MET A 209 40.33 -31.56 -15.38
CA MET A 209 41.50 -31.20 -14.57
C MET A 209 41.25 -29.89 -13.84
N GLY A 210 41.78 -29.75 -12.63
CA GLY A 210 41.68 -28.55 -11.80
C GLY A 210 43.04 -27.99 -11.39
N ARG A 211 43.05 -26.70 -11.05
CA ARG A 211 44.22 -25.99 -10.50
C ARG A 211 43.81 -25.10 -9.32
N ALA A 212 44.76 -24.80 -8.46
CA ALA A 212 44.60 -23.87 -7.34
C ALA A 212 45.50 -22.63 -7.53
N GLU A 213 45.08 -21.50 -6.96
CA GLU A 213 45.83 -20.25 -6.96
C GLU A 213 47.21 -20.44 -6.29
N GLY A 214 48.28 -20.19 -7.05
CA GLY A 214 49.66 -20.33 -6.56
C GLY A 214 50.23 -21.75 -6.58
N GLU A 215 49.51 -22.74 -7.12
CA GLU A 215 49.96 -24.14 -7.23
C GLU A 215 50.18 -24.51 -8.70
N GLU A 216 51.39 -24.96 -9.04
CA GLU A 216 51.74 -25.37 -10.41
C GLU A 216 51.16 -26.74 -10.79
N GLN A 217 51.03 -27.65 -9.82
CA GLN A 217 50.53 -28.99 -10.04
C GLN A 217 49.00 -28.98 -10.22
N LYS A 218 48.54 -29.44 -11.40
CA LYS A 218 47.12 -29.70 -11.67
C LYS A 218 46.71 -31.07 -11.14
N GLU A 219 45.46 -31.19 -10.71
CA GLU A 219 44.89 -32.44 -10.18
C GLU A 219 43.62 -32.81 -10.95
N PRO A 220 43.35 -34.09 -11.24
CA PRO A 220 42.08 -34.54 -11.77
C PRO A 220 40.91 -34.15 -10.86
N VAL A 221 39.83 -33.60 -11.42
CA VAL A 221 38.63 -33.24 -10.67
C VAL A 221 37.38 -34.00 -11.10
N ALA A 222 37.39 -34.65 -12.27
CA ALA A 222 36.35 -35.58 -12.66
C ALA A 222 36.93 -36.70 -13.53
N TRP A 223 36.53 -37.95 -13.29
CA TRP A 223 36.98 -39.10 -14.06
C TRP A 223 36.00 -40.27 -13.97
N THR A 224 36.14 -41.22 -14.90
CA THR A 224 35.48 -42.53 -14.82
C THR A 224 36.47 -43.62 -14.45
N ASN A 225 35.99 -44.72 -13.88
CA ASN A 225 36.81 -45.89 -13.59
C ASN A 225 36.18 -47.17 -14.16
N LYS A 226 37.00 -48.01 -14.80
CA LYS A 226 36.56 -49.29 -15.38
C LYS A 226 36.95 -50.46 -14.48
N LEU A 227 35.99 -50.95 -13.70
CA LEU A 227 36.17 -52.14 -12.86
C LEU A 227 36.07 -53.43 -13.67
N THR A 228 36.74 -54.49 -13.22
CA THR A 228 36.66 -55.84 -13.82
C THR A 228 35.25 -56.43 -13.76
N THR A 229 34.44 -55.98 -12.81
CA THR A 229 33.02 -56.31 -12.63
C THR A 229 32.08 -55.61 -13.61
N GLY A 230 32.57 -54.73 -14.49
CA GLY A 230 31.79 -54.10 -15.56
C GLY A 230 30.97 -52.87 -15.16
N ASN A 231 31.13 -52.35 -13.94
CA ASN A 231 30.43 -51.17 -13.44
C ASN A 231 30.70 -49.93 -14.31
N ARG A 232 29.68 -49.07 -14.47
CA ARG A 232 29.88 -47.68 -14.89
C ARG A 232 30.08 -46.82 -13.63
N VAL A 233 31.33 -46.43 -13.38
CA VAL A 233 31.71 -45.62 -12.23
C VAL A 233 32.16 -44.24 -12.68
N PHE A 234 31.61 -43.20 -12.05
CA PHE A 234 32.04 -41.81 -12.23
C PHE A 234 32.29 -41.18 -10.86
N PHE A 235 33.37 -40.41 -10.76
CA PHE A 235 33.70 -39.63 -9.59
C PHE A 235 34.01 -38.19 -10.00
N THR A 236 33.58 -37.25 -9.16
CA THR A 236 34.03 -35.86 -9.23
C THR A 236 34.40 -35.34 -7.86
N SER A 237 35.56 -34.70 -7.76
CA SER A 237 35.97 -33.96 -6.57
C SER A 237 35.29 -32.60 -6.50
N LEU A 238 34.55 -32.17 -7.53
CA LEU A 238 33.68 -30.99 -7.51
C LEU A 238 32.39 -31.30 -6.75
N GLY A 239 31.63 -30.28 -6.38
CA GLY A 239 30.37 -30.42 -5.62
C GLY A 239 30.30 -29.57 -4.36
N GLN A 240 31.07 -28.49 -4.30
CA GLN A 240 30.83 -27.43 -3.33
C GLN A 240 29.50 -26.73 -3.66
N ILE A 241 28.92 -26.00 -2.70
CA ILE A 241 27.61 -25.35 -2.84
C ILE A 241 27.56 -24.48 -4.11
N ASP A 242 28.63 -23.75 -4.42
CA ASP A 242 28.71 -22.87 -5.59
C ASP A 242 29.02 -23.60 -6.91
N ASP A 243 29.54 -24.83 -6.87
CA ASP A 243 29.71 -25.65 -8.07
C ASP A 243 28.33 -25.97 -8.68
N PHE A 244 27.31 -26.20 -7.86
CA PHE A 244 25.93 -26.41 -8.32
C PHE A 244 25.33 -25.18 -9.02
N GLU A 245 25.89 -23.99 -8.85
CA GLU A 245 25.49 -22.79 -9.60
C GLU A 245 26.00 -22.81 -11.05
N LYS A 246 27.05 -23.58 -11.34
CA LYS A 246 27.68 -23.64 -12.67
C LYS A 246 26.93 -24.59 -13.59
N ALA A 247 26.50 -24.09 -14.75
CA ALA A 247 25.84 -24.85 -15.78
C ALA A 247 26.67 -26.08 -16.20
N GLU A 248 27.97 -25.89 -16.33
CA GLU A 248 28.92 -26.91 -16.77
C GLU A 248 29.01 -28.07 -15.78
N PHE A 249 29.00 -27.76 -14.48
CA PHE A 249 29.00 -28.79 -13.44
C PHE A 249 27.67 -29.55 -13.40
N ARG A 250 26.53 -28.86 -13.53
CA ARG A 250 25.21 -29.52 -13.58
C ARG A 250 25.09 -30.43 -14.81
N ILE A 251 25.47 -29.96 -15.99
CA ILE A 251 25.50 -30.77 -17.23
C ILE A 251 26.42 -31.99 -17.06
N LEU A 252 27.62 -31.79 -16.49
CA LEU A 252 28.55 -32.89 -16.21
C LEU A 252 27.88 -33.97 -15.35
N LEU A 253 27.16 -33.58 -14.30
CA LEU A 253 26.49 -34.50 -13.39
C LEU A 253 25.28 -35.19 -14.01
N ILE A 254 24.43 -34.46 -14.76
CA ILE A 254 23.29 -35.01 -15.52
C ILE A 254 23.81 -36.05 -16.53
N ASN A 255 24.82 -35.68 -17.32
CA ASN A 255 25.38 -36.57 -18.33
C ASN A 255 26.04 -37.78 -17.69
N ALA A 256 26.69 -37.64 -16.52
CA ALA A 256 27.24 -38.75 -15.76
C ALA A 256 26.16 -39.73 -15.29
N ILE A 257 25.02 -39.24 -14.79
CA ILE A 257 23.88 -40.07 -14.37
C ILE A 257 23.26 -40.81 -15.57
N HIS A 258 23.02 -40.11 -16.68
CA HIS A 258 22.52 -40.74 -17.90
C HIS A 258 23.50 -41.79 -18.44
N TRP A 259 24.79 -41.45 -18.49
CA TRP A 259 25.83 -42.38 -18.89
C TRP A 259 25.88 -43.60 -17.98
N ALA A 260 25.84 -43.43 -16.65
CA ALA A 260 25.87 -44.54 -15.71
C ALA A 260 24.70 -45.52 -15.92
N LEU A 261 23.52 -44.99 -16.25
CA LEU A 261 22.29 -45.74 -16.50
C LEU A 261 22.07 -46.14 -17.98
N LYS A 262 23.09 -45.95 -18.85
CA LYS A 262 23.00 -46.25 -20.30
C LYS A 262 21.86 -45.50 -21.02
N ARG A 263 21.46 -44.32 -20.52
CA ARG A 263 20.48 -43.43 -21.15
C ARG A 263 21.17 -42.38 -22.02
N LYS A 264 20.49 -41.90 -23.06
CA LYS A 264 20.98 -40.79 -23.89
C LYS A 264 20.95 -39.47 -23.08
N PRO A 265 22.03 -38.70 -23.01
CA PRO A 265 22.03 -37.41 -22.30
C PRO A 265 21.22 -36.34 -23.06
N PRO A 266 20.56 -35.39 -22.37
CA PRO A 266 19.69 -34.38 -22.99
C PRO A 266 20.44 -33.28 -23.77
N GLY A 267 21.73 -33.04 -23.51
CA GLY A 267 22.61 -32.20 -24.34
C GLY A 267 22.45 -30.67 -24.24
N LYS A 268 21.40 -30.14 -23.58
CA LYS A 268 21.22 -28.73 -23.19
C LYS A 268 20.44 -28.64 -21.86
N LEU A 269 20.70 -27.60 -21.05
CA LEU A 269 19.97 -27.33 -19.80
C LEU A 269 18.57 -26.78 -20.07
N GLN A 270 17.62 -27.07 -19.18
CA GLN A 270 16.25 -26.55 -19.25
C GLN A 270 15.93 -25.40 -18.28
N LYS A 271 16.79 -25.02 -17.32
CA LYS A 271 16.66 -23.74 -16.55
C LYS A 271 17.88 -23.48 -15.66
N THR A 272 18.08 -22.22 -15.24
CA THR A 272 19.06 -21.85 -14.21
C THR A 272 18.56 -22.23 -12.82
N VAL A 273 19.38 -22.90 -12.01
CA VAL A 273 19.07 -23.14 -10.59
C VAL A 273 19.21 -21.80 -9.81
N PRO A 274 18.16 -21.30 -9.14
CA PRO A 274 18.18 -20.03 -8.42
C PRO A 274 19.14 -20.01 -7.20
N LYS A 275 19.69 -18.83 -6.88
CA LYS A 275 20.56 -18.56 -5.70
C LYS A 275 19.90 -18.83 -4.34
N LYS A 276 18.57 -18.84 -4.29
CA LYS A 276 17.72 -19.02 -3.11
C LYS A 276 16.31 -19.32 -3.62
N GLU A 277 15.69 -20.41 -3.20
CA GLU A 277 14.26 -20.63 -3.44
C GLU A 277 13.47 -20.22 -2.20
N SER A 278 12.40 -19.45 -2.40
CA SER A 278 11.43 -19.22 -1.34
C SER A 278 10.72 -20.53 -1.01
N ARG A 279 10.51 -20.81 0.28
CA ARG A 279 9.57 -21.88 0.68
C ARG A 279 8.18 -21.48 0.16
N LEU A 280 7.48 -22.42 -0.48
CA LEU A 280 6.09 -22.21 -0.87
C LEU A 280 5.19 -22.19 0.38
N PRO A 281 4.40 -21.13 0.59
CA PRO A 281 3.41 -21.10 1.66
C PRO A 281 2.31 -22.12 1.39
N GLN A 282 1.72 -22.68 2.44
CA GLN A 282 0.49 -23.45 2.30
C GLN A 282 -0.69 -22.49 2.11
N LEU A 283 -0.93 -22.10 0.86
CA LEU A 283 -2.08 -21.28 0.51
C LEU A 283 -3.33 -22.17 0.44
N LYS A 284 -4.40 -21.65 1.03
CA LYS A 284 -5.74 -22.22 0.99
C LYS A 284 -6.61 -21.37 0.08
N THR A 285 -7.51 -22.04 -0.63
CA THR A 285 -8.53 -21.45 -1.48
C THR A 285 -9.83 -22.22 -1.29
N ASN A 286 -10.93 -21.67 -1.77
CA ASN A 286 -12.25 -22.30 -1.66
C ASN A 286 -12.38 -23.48 -2.61
N GLU A 287 -13.28 -24.43 -2.31
CA GLU A 287 -13.36 -25.72 -3.02
C GLU A 287 -13.59 -25.61 -4.54
N GLU A 288 -14.25 -24.54 -4.99
CA GLU A 288 -14.57 -24.25 -6.40
C GLU A 288 -13.43 -23.53 -7.15
N LEU A 289 -12.38 -23.13 -6.43
CA LEU A 289 -11.23 -22.40 -6.95
C LEU A 289 -9.97 -23.27 -6.91
N GLU A 290 -9.02 -22.93 -7.76
CA GLU A 290 -7.70 -23.54 -7.82
C GLU A 290 -6.66 -22.43 -7.97
N LEU A 291 -5.55 -22.56 -7.24
CA LEU A 291 -4.45 -21.61 -7.26
C LEU A 291 -3.22 -22.27 -7.90
N GLU A 292 -2.69 -21.61 -8.92
CA GLU A 292 -1.56 -22.10 -9.69
C GLU A 292 -0.38 -21.13 -9.56
N LEU A 293 0.82 -21.65 -9.33
CA LEU A 293 2.03 -20.84 -9.31
C LEU A 293 2.55 -20.68 -10.74
N VAL A 294 2.48 -19.47 -11.30
CA VAL A 294 2.81 -19.22 -12.71
C VAL A 294 4.19 -18.60 -12.92
N LEU A 295 4.68 -17.82 -11.95
CA LEU A 295 6.05 -17.29 -11.95
C LEU A 295 6.63 -17.30 -10.54
N ARG A 296 7.92 -17.55 -10.44
CA ARG A 296 8.69 -17.45 -9.20
C ARG A 296 10.17 -17.18 -9.53
N GLU A 297 11.03 -17.28 -8.53
CA GLU A 297 12.47 -17.15 -8.69
C GLU A 297 13.07 -18.35 -9.45
N PRO A 298 14.11 -18.15 -10.30
CA PRO A 298 14.85 -16.90 -10.54
C PRO A 298 14.23 -15.99 -11.61
N GLU A 299 13.14 -16.41 -12.27
CA GLU A 299 12.54 -15.66 -13.38
C GLU A 299 12.09 -14.27 -12.95
N ILE A 300 11.58 -14.10 -11.73
CA ILE A 300 11.18 -12.82 -11.14
C ILE A 300 11.67 -12.69 -9.68
N ALA A 301 11.66 -11.47 -9.14
CA ALA A 301 11.76 -11.21 -7.70
C ALA A 301 10.96 -9.95 -7.31
N ASN A 302 10.35 -9.96 -6.12
CA ASN A 302 9.48 -8.89 -5.59
C ASN A 302 8.60 -8.22 -6.65
N PRO A 303 7.67 -8.98 -7.28
CA PRO A 303 6.72 -8.40 -8.22
C PRO A 303 5.86 -7.36 -7.49
N LEU A 304 5.82 -6.14 -8.01
CA LEU A 304 5.04 -5.03 -7.45
C LEU A 304 3.86 -4.63 -8.35
N TYR A 305 4.01 -4.76 -9.66
CA TYR A 305 3.00 -4.35 -10.63
C TYR A 305 2.94 -5.34 -11.79
N LEU A 306 1.73 -5.77 -12.13
CA LEU A 306 1.41 -6.65 -13.24
C LEU A 306 0.72 -5.86 -14.37
N ASN A 307 0.95 -6.29 -15.62
CA ASN A 307 0.18 -5.84 -16.77
C ASN A 307 0.25 -6.85 -17.92
N PHE A 308 -0.79 -6.93 -18.74
CA PHE A 308 -0.80 -7.74 -19.97
C PHE A 308 -0.83 -6.85 -21.21
N ASP A 309 0.11 -7.07 -22.14
CA ASP A 309 0.17 -6.35 -23.42
C ASP A 309 -0.76 -6.95 -24.48
N GLU A 310 -0.90 -6.31 -25.66
CA GLU A 310 -1.83 -6.79 -26.70
C GLU A 310 -1.54 -8.18 -27.28
N LYS A 311 -0.37 -8.76 -27.01
CA LYS A 311 -0.06 -10.14 -27.39
C LYS A 311 -0.48 -11.13 -26.29
N GLY A 312 -0.93 -10.65 -25.13
CA GLY A 312 -1.29 -11.46 -23.97
C GLY A 312 -0.07 -11.89 -23.14
N ARG A 313 1.05 -11.18 -23.25
CA ARG A 313 2.28 -11.44 -22.47
C ARG A 313 2.21 -10.70 -21.14
N LEU A 314 2.70 -11.33 -20.07
CA LEU A 314 2.71 -10.74 -18.74
C LEU A 314 3.97 -9.90 -18.54
N TRP A 315 3.77 -8.62 -18.27
CA TRP A 315 4.79 -7.66 -17.88
C TRP A 315 4.82 -7.53 -16.36
N VAL A 316 6.01 -7.59 -15.78
CA VAL A 316 6.22 -7.54 -14.33
C VAL A 316 7.25 -6.46 -14.01
N VAL A 317 6.88 -5.55 -13.09
CA VAL A 317 7.84 -4.66 -12.44
C VAL A 317 8.35 -5.32 -11.17
N GLU A 318 9.66 -5.50 -11.09
CA GLU A 318 10.37 -6.15 -9.99
C GLU A 318 11.03 -5.11 -9.09
N TYR A 319 10.50 -4.95 -7.88
CA TYR A 319 10.85 -3.88 -6.94
C TYR A 319 11.99 -4.28 -6.00
N ARG A 320 13.13 -4.63 -6.60
CA ARG A 320 14.34 -5.17 -5.96
C ARG A 320 15.17 -4.13 -5.21
N GLN A 321 15.04 -2.85 -5.55
CA GLN A 321 15.77 -1.73 -4.95
C GLN A 321 15.19 -1.31 -3.60
N TYR A 322 13.90 -1.56 -3.40
CA TYR A 322 13.17 -1.20 -2.19
C TYR A 322 13.86 -1.65 -0.90
N PRO A 323 13.85 -0.85 0.18
CA PRO A 323 13.10 0.39 0.35
C PRO A 323 13.87 1.69 0.10
N TRP A 324 15.17 1.62 -0.18
CA TRP A 324 16.01 2.82 -0.24
C TRP A 324 16.31 3.20 -1.67
N PRO A 325 16.09 4.46 -2.09
CA PRO A 325 16.48 4.89 -3.43
C PRO A 325 18.00 4.78 -3.60
N ALA A 326 18.46 4.23 -4.72
CA ALA A 326 19.88 4.15 -5.04
C ALA A 326 20.49 5.55 -5.22
N GLY A 327 21.72 5.72 -4.73
CA GLY A 327 22.49 6.95 -4.90
C GLY A 327 22.08 8.14 -4.04
N LEU A 328 21.00 8.02 -3.25
CA LEU A 328 20.54 9.09 -2.36
C LEU A 328 20.92 8.82 -0.91
N ARG A 329 21.55 9.82 -0.29
CA ARG A 329 21.85 9.81 1.14
C ARG A 329 20.75 10.53 1.90
N MET A 330 20.06 9.81 2.77
CA MET A 330 19.12 10.40 3.72
C MET A 330 19.90 11.24 4.74
N VAL A 331 19.51 12.49 4.90
CA VAL A 331 20.14 13.47 5.81
C VAL A 331 19.36 13.55 7.11
N THR A 332 18.04 13.60 7.02
CA THR A 332 17.13 13.70 8.15
C THR A 332 15.75 13.17 7.72
N HIS A 333 14.80 13.19 8.63
CA HIS A 333 13.39 13.02 8.33
C HIS A 333 12.57 14.02 9.15
N ASP A 334 11.37 14.33 8.70
CA ASP A 334 10.48 15.18 9.49
C ASP A 334 9.73 14.40 10.60
N LYS A 335 8.85 15.11 11.32
CA LYS A 335 8.06 14.57 12.43
C LYS A 335 7.08 13.45 12.04
N VAL A 336 6.88 13.21 10.75
CA VAL A 336 6.02 12.14 10.23
C VAL A 336 6.80 11.17 9.34
N TYR A 337 8.13 11.09 9.57
CA TYR A 337 9.07 10.17 8.92
C TYR A 337 9.17 10.33 7.39
N ARG A 338 8.97 11.55 6.88
CA ARG A 338 9.31 11.85 5.48
C ARG A 338 10.80 12.12 5.39
N ASN A 339 11.50 11.26 4.66
CA ASN A 339 12.94 11.36 4.50
C ASN A 339 13.31 12.58 3.67
N VAL A 340 14.34 13.28 4.10
CA VAL A 340 14.98 14.37 3.37
C VAL A 340 16.32 13.85 2.86
N TYR A 341 16.49 13.88 1.55
CA TYR A 341 17.71 13.43 0.89
C TYR A 341 18.59 14.62 0.49
N GLU A 342 19.90 14.39 0.46
CA GLU A 342 20.86 15.35 -0.05
C GLU A 342 20.76 15.45 -1.58
N PRO A 343 20.72 16.65 -2.16
CA PRO A 343 20.79 16.81 -3.61
C PRO A 343 22.19 16.40 -4.14
N PRO A 344 22.31 16.02 -5.43
CA PRO A 344 21.26 16.07 -6.47
C PRO A 344 20.30 14.88 -6.42
N TYR A 345 19.06 15.11 -6.88
CA TYR A 345 18.11 14.02 -7.13
C TYR A 345 18.56 13.17 -8.34
N PRO A 346 18.17 11.88 -8.42
CA PRO A 346 18.63 11.00 -9.47
C PRO A 346 18.17 11.52 -10.84
N PRO A 347 19.03 11.52 -11.88
CA PRO A 347 18.57 11.80 -13.23
C PRO A 347 17.59 10.69 -13.69
N PRO A 348 16.93 10.85 -14.86
CA PRO A 348 16.13 9.77 -15.43
C PRO A 348 16.98 8.49 -15.65
N PRO A 349 16.52 7.31 -15.19
CA PRO A 349 17.19 6.03 -15.46
C PRO A 349 17.01 5.58 -16.92
N PRO A 350 17.60 4.44 -17.34
CA PRO A 350 18.64 3.68 -16.62
C PRO A 350 19.98 4.41 -16.59
N HIS A 351 20.80 4.09 -15.60
CA HIS A 351 22.13 4.67 -15.44
C HIS A 351 23.23 3.69 -15.84
N ALA A 352 24.40 4.23 -16.18
CA ALA A 352 25.59 3.43 -16.46
C ALA A 352 25.91 2.48 -15.28
N PRO A 353 26.49 1.28 -15.52
CA PRO A 353 26.75 0.28 -14.48
C PRO A 353 27.53 0.78 -13.26
N ASP A 354 28.35 1.80 -13.42
CA ASP A 354 29.19 2.44 -12.40
C ASP A 354 28.53 3.65 -11.72
N SER A 355 27.34 4.07 -12.17
CA SER A 355 26.63 5.21 -11.59
C SER A 355 26.09 4.88 -10.19
N PRO A 356 26.24 5.78 -9.21
CA PRO A 356 25.68 5.57 -7.87
C PRO A 356 24.14 5.56 -7.87
N PHE A 357 23.50 6.14 -8.88
CA PHE A 357 22.04 6.18 -9.00
C PHE A 357 21.45 4.92 -9.64
N ARG A 358 22.28 4.04 -10.21
CA ARG A 358 21.80 2.80 -10.85
C ARG A 358 21.16 1.91 -9.79
N GLY A 359 19.83 1.76 -9.86
CA GLY A 359 19.11 0.89 -8.95
C GLY A 359 19.10 -0.57 -9.41
N LYS A 360 18.36 -1.39 -8.67
CA LYS A 360 18.24 -2.84 -8.90
C LYS A 360 16.93 -3.26 -9.56
N ASP A 361 15.98 -2.33 -9.74
CA ASP A 361 14.66 -2.66 -10.28
C ASP A 361 14.76 -3.03 -11.76
N ARG A 362 13.80 -3.84 -12.19
CA ARG A 362 13.74 -4.44 -13.52
C ARG A 362 12.30 -4.52 -14.01
N ILE A 363 12.13 -4.41 -15.32
CA ILE A 363 10.90 -4.73 -16.04
C ILE A 363 11.15 -5.99 -16.87
N SER A 364 10.36 -7.04 -16.62
CA SER A 364 10.44 -8.32 -17.33
C SER A 364 9.15 -8.63 -18.10
N ILE A 365 9.29 -9.46 -19.13
CA ILE A 365 8.22 -9.91 -20.02
C ILE A 365 8.19 -11.44 -19.97
N HIS A 366 7.01 -12.02 -19.83
CA HIS A 366 6.80 -13.46 -19.75
C HIS A 366 5.73 -13.90 -20.75
N GLU A 367 6.06 -14.90 -21.55
CA GLU A 367 5.26 -15.35 -22.69
C GLU A 367 5.04 -16.87 -22.61
N ASP A 368 3.84 -17.28 -23.01
CA ASP A 368 3.39 -18.67 -23.17
C ASP A 368 3.42 -18.96 -24.68
N THR A 369 4.51 -19.57 -25.14
CA THR A 369 4.82 -19.72 -26.57
C THR A 369 4.12 -20.92 -27.20
N ASP A 370 3.79 -21.94 -26.41
CA ASP A 370 3.12 -23.17 -26.88
C ASP A 370 1.61 -23.19 -26.58
N GLY A 371 1.12 -22.28 -25.74
CA GLY A 371 -0.28 -22.09 -25.43
C GLY A 371 -0.82 -23.05 -24.38
N ASP A 372 0.04 -23.65 -23.55
CA ASP A 372 -0.36 -24.54 -22.46
C ASP A 372 -0.86 -23.79 -21.21
N GLY A 373 -0.72 -22.46 -21.19
CA GLY A 373 -1.11 -21.58 -20.09
C GLY A 373 0.00 -21.33 -19.08
N SER A 374 1.22 -21.84 -19.29
CA SER A 374 2.43 -21.61 -18.50
C SER A 374 3.36 -20.66 -19.25
N PHE A 375 4.07 -19.79 -18.51
CA PHE A 375 5.08 -18.94 -19.14
C PHE A 375 6.40 -19.71 -19.30
N ASP A 376 6.83 -19.95 -20.53
CA ASP A 376 8.04 -20.69 -20.88
C ASP A 376 9.15 -19.81 -21.48
N GLU A 377 8.81 -18.62 -21.99
CA GLU A 377 9.78 -17.60 -22.41
C GLU A 377 9.80 -16.41 -21.44
N HIS A 378 11.01 -15.97 -21.08
CA HIS A 378 11.21 -14.85 -20.15
C HIS A 378 12.29 -13.90 -20.68
N LYS A 379 11.96 -12.61 -20.77
CA LYS A 379 12.85 -11.54 -21.25
C LYS A 379 12.93 -10.40 -20.23
N VAL A 380 13.99 -9.61 -20.34
CA VAL A 380 14.15 -8.35 -19.61
C VAL A 380 14.03 -7.22 -20.62
N PHE A 381 13.02 -6.36 -20.45
CA PHE A 381 12.84 -5.17 -21.27
C PHE A 381 13.83 -4.08 -20.87
N LEU A 382 13.91 -3.81 -19.56
CA LEU A 382 14.75 -2.74 -19.01
C LEU A 382 15.18 -3.08 -17.59
N ASP A 383 16.43 -2.80 -17.24
CA ASP A 383 16.98 -2.97 -15.90
C ASP A 383 17.75 -1.72 -15.44
N GLY A 384 18.24 -1.74 -14.19
CA GLY A 384 18.97 -0.60 -13.63
C GLY A 384 18.06 0.56 -13.18
N LEU A 385 16.77 0.27 -12.98
CA LEU A 385 15.76 1.22 -12.54
C LEU A 385 15.83 1.42 -11.01
N ASN A 386 15.30 2.55 -10.53
CA ASN A 386 15.44 2.99 -9.15
C ASN A 386 14.08 3.38 -8.57
N LEU A 387 13.49 2.49 -7.79
CA LEU A 387 12.12 2.57 -7.29
C LEU A 387 11.07 2.68 -8.41
N ALA A 388 11.17 1.83 -9.43
CA ALA A 388 10.16 1.74 -10.48
C ALA A 388 8.87 1.08 -9.94
N THR A 389 7.72 1.71 -10.18
CA THR A 389 6.44 1.29 -9.60
C THR A 389 5.42 0.80 -10.63
N ALA A 390 5.59 1.11 -11.92
CA ALA A 390 4.71 0.61 -12.98
C ALA A 390 5.37 0.68 -14.37
N ALA A 391 4.94 -0.22 -15.26
CA ALA A 391 5.34 -0.26 -16.67
C ALA A 391 4.11 -0.59 -17.53
N LEU A 392 3.67 0.35 -18.36
CA LEU A 392 2.45 0.23 -19.17
C LEU A 392 2.82 0.24 -20.66
N PRO A 393 2.82 -0.92 -21.34
CA PRO A 393 3.01 -1.01 -22.78
C PRO A 393 1.90 -0.27 -23.55
N GLY A 394 2.29 0.34 -24.67
CA GLY A 394 1.35 0.97 -25.60
C GLY A 394 1.99 2.05 -26.46
N ARG A 395 1.37 2.33 -27.62
CA ARG A 395 1.79 3.41 -28.54
C ARG A 395 3.24 3.32 -29.03
N GLY A 396 3.71 2.11 -29.33
CA GLY A 396 5.06 1.86 -29.87
C GLY A 396 6.18 2.01 -28.84
N GLY A 397 5.91 1.68 -27.59
CA GLY A 397 6.86 1.76 -26.49
C GLY A 397 6.23 1.39 -25.15
N VAL A 398 6.87 1.83 -24.07
CA VAL A 398 6.47 1.55 -22.69
C VAL A 398 6.52 2.82 -21.86
N PHE A 399 5.40 3.14 -21.19
CA PHE A 399 5.33 4.19 -20.18
C PHE A 399 5.81 3.63 -18.85
N VAL A 400 6.87 4.20 -18.29
CA VAL A 400 7.49 3.71 -17.04
C VAL A 400 7.34 4.77 -15.95
N LEU A 401 6.64 4.42 -14.87
CA LEU A 401 6.57 5.23 -13.67
C LEU A 401 7.75 4.85 -12.77
N ASN A 402 8.76 5.72 -12.74
CA ASN A 402 9.94 5.61 -11.89
C ASN A 402 10.09 6.95 -11.17
N PRO A 403 9.38 7.17 -10.04
CA PRO A 403 9.49 8.39 -9.26
C PRO A 403 10.96 8.83 -9.10
N PRO A 404 11.28 10.12 -9.31
CA PRO A 404 10.36 11.26 -9.40
C PRO A 404 9.72 11.46 -10.81
N TYR A 405 9.87 10.53 -11.74
CA TYR A 405 9.51 10.69 -13.15
C TYR A 405 8.36 9.78 -13.63
N LEU A 406 7.62 10.27 -14.63
CA LEU A 406 6.93 9.45 -15.62
C LEU A 406 7.72 9.53 -16.93
N LEU A 407 8.14 8.38 -17.46
CA LEU A 407 9.03 8.24 -18.61
C LEU A 407 8.35 7.47 -19.74
N PHE A 408 8.83 7.65 -20.96
CA PHE A 408 8.46 6.84 -22.12
C PHE A 408 9.71 6.33 -22.84
N TYR A 409 9.81 5.01 -22.97
CA TYR A 409 10.83 4.33 -23.77
C TYR A 409 10.19 3.87 -25.07
N ALA A 410 10.71 4.33 -26.20
CA ALA A 410 10.25 3.87 -27.50
C ALA A 410 10.76 2.45 -27.79
N ASP A 411 9.93 1.65 -28.43
CA ASP A 411 10.24 0.32 -28.97
C ASP A 411 9.51 0.25 -30.32
N LYS A 412 10.10 0.93 -31.33
CA LYS A 412 9.44 1.13 -32.62
C LYS A 412 9.60 -0.09 -33.53
N ASP A 413 10.71 -0.80 -33.39
CA ASP A 413 10.98 -2.03 -34.15
C ASP A 413 10.33 -3.26 -33.52
N LYS A 414 9.77 -3.14 -32.30
CA LYS A 414 9.01 -4.17 -31.59
C LYS A 414 9.87 -5.39 -31.25
N ASP A 415 11.15 -5.16 -30.95
CA ASP A 415 12.11 -6.21 -30.58
C ASP A 415 12.09 -6.54 -29.08
N ASP A 416 11.17 -5.94 -28.32
CA ASP A 416 11.04 -6.03 -26.86
C ASP A 416 12.22 -5.40 -26.11
N ARG A 417 12.87 -4.38 -26.69
CA ARG A 417 13.90 -3.56 -26.05
C ARG A 417 13.68 -2.07 -26.36
N PRO A 418 14.10 -1.17 -25.47
CA PRO A 418 14.11 0.25 -25.80
C PRO A 418 15.03 0.55 -27.00
N ASP A 419 14.52 1.27 -27.99
CA ASP A 419 15.31 1.81 -29.12
C ASP A 419 16.51 2.66 -28.62
N SER A 420 16.38 3.24 -27.42
CA SER A 420 17.36 4.09 -26.76
C SER A 420 17.24 3.98 -25.24
N LEU A 421 18.38 3.99 -24.54
CA LEU A 421 18.44 4.09 -23.09
C LEU A 421 18.18 5.51 -22.57
N THR A 422 18.05 6.51 -23.46
CA THR A 422 17.59 7.86 -23.07
C THR A 422 16.08 7.95 -23.24
N PRO A 423 15.28 7.98 -22.16
CA PRO A 423 13.83 8.07 -22.26
C PRO A 423 13.36 9.47 -22.66
N ARG A 424 12.13 9.56 -23.14
CA ARG A 424 11.37 10.82 -23.13
C ARG A 424 10.82 11.07 -21.74
N ILE A 425 11.14 12.21 -21.15
CA ILE A 425 10.58 12.64 -19.86
C ILE A 425 9.19 13.22 -20.14
N LEU A 426 8.15 12.65 -19.52
CA LEU A 426 6.78 13.15 -19.65
C LEU A 426 6.45 14.07 -18.47
N LEU A 427 6.70 13.58 -17.26
CA LEU A 427 6.49 14.30 -16.01
C LEU A 427 7.71 14.13 -15.10
N SER A 428 7.99 15.13 -14.28
CA SER A 428 8.95 15.05 -13.17
C SER A 428 8.38 15.68 -11.89
N GLY A 429 9.03 15.43 -10.76
CA GLY A 429 8.72 16.09 -9.49
C GLY A 429 7.83 15.31 -8.53
N PHE A 430 7.59 14.01 -8.76
CA PHE A 430 7.00 13.15 -7.73
C PHE A 430 7.98 12.92 -6.58
N GLY A 431 7.49 12.86 -5.36
CA GLY A 431 8.31 12.71 -4.16
C GLY A 431 8.93 11.33 -3.99
N LEU A 432 10.03 11.28 -3.23
CA LEU A 432 10.77 10.06 -2.85
C LEU A 432 10.89 9.89 -1.33
N GLU A 433 10.26 10.79 -0.56
CA GLU A 433 10.41 10.92 0.88
C GLU A 433 10.02 9.65 1.64
N ASP A 434 9.12 8.85 1.05
CA ASP A 434 8.63 7.62 1.61
C ASP A 434 8.36 6.60 0.50
N SER A 435 9.30 5.67 0.28
CA SER A 435 9.32 4.70 -0.83
C SER A 435 8.14 3.72 -0.86
N HIS A 436 7.38 3.61 0.23
CA HIS A 436 6.14 2.82 0.25
C HIS A 436 4.90 3.62 -0.19
N SER A 437 5.03 4.95 -0.30
CA SER A 437 3.93 5.89 -0.60
C SER A 437 4.15 6.72 -1.87
N ILE A 438 5.19 6.42 -2.66
CA ILE A 438 5.49 7.17 -3.89
C ILE A 438 4.41 6.98 -4.97
N ALA A 439 4.47 7.79 -6.03
CA ALA A 439 3.58 7.65 -7.17
C ALA A 439 3.64 6.22 -7.72
N ASN A 440 2.48 5.60 -7.94
CA ASN A 440 2.39 4.18 -8.27
C ASN A 440 1.21 3.88 -9.21
N ASN A 441 1.32 2.70 -9.82
CA ASN A 441 0.37 2.11 -10.76
C ASN A 441 0.20 2.94 -12.05
N LEU A 442 -0.23 2.30 -13.14
CA LEU A 442 -0.59 2.96 -14.39
C LEU A 442 -1.72 2.15 -15.04
N ARG A 443 -2.81 2.79 -15.43
CA ARG A 443 -3.90 2.15 -16.19
C ARG A 443 -4.34 3.03 -17.36
N TRP A 444 -4.63 2.41 -18.50
CA TRP A 444 -5.30 3.09 -19.60
C TRP A 444 -6.76 3.34 -19.21
N GLY A 445 -7.21 4.58 -19.30
CA GLY A 445 -8.62 4.90 -19.27
C GLY A 445 -9.25 4.71 -20.66
N PRO A 446 -10.58 4.48 -20.72
CA PRO A 446 -11.28 4.32 -21.99
C PRO A 446 -11.32 5.61 -22.84
N ASP A 447 -10.96 6.75 -22.24
CA ASP A 447 -10.84 8.06 -22.89
C ASP A 447 -9.45 8.34 -23.47
N GLY A 448 -8.51 7.38 -23.39
CA GLY A 448 -7.15 7.51 -23.92
C GLY A 448 -6.17 8.23 -22.98
N TRP A 449 -6.62 8.57 -21.76
CA TRP A 449 -5.73 9.05 -20.70
C TRP A 449 -5.08 7.89 -19.95
N ILE A 450 -3.91 8.13 -19.38
CA ILE A 450 -3.26 7.23 -18.42
C ILE A 450 -3.59 7.72 -17.01
N TYR A 451 -4.09 6.84 -16.15
CA TYR A 451 -4.44 7.11 -14.76
C TYR A 451 -3.46 6.46 -13.80
N ALA A 452 -3.26 7.10 -12.65
CA ALA A 452 -2.38 6.63 -11.59
C ALA A 452 -2.70 7.31 -10.25
N THR A 453 -2.03 6.85 -9.20
CA THR A 453 -2.20 7.36 -7.84
C THR A 453 -0.89 7.89 -7.26
N HIS A 454 -1.01 8.78 -6.28
CA HIS A 454 0.07 9.30 -5.46
C HIS A 454 -0.25 9.01 -4.00
N GLY A 455 0.72 8.54 -3.23
CA GLY A 455 0.47 8.09 -1.86
C GLY A 455 0.58 9.18 -0.80
N SER A 456 0.55 8.76 0.46
CA SER A 456 0.16 9.60 1.59
C SER A 456 1.24 10.51 2.15
N THR A 457 2.47 10.02 2.17
CA THR A 457 3.60 10.58 2.94
C THR A 457 4.70 11.13 2.04
N VAL A 458 4.29 11.67 0.90
CA VAL A 458 5.20 12.22 -0.11
C VAL A 458 4.64 13.55 -0.61
N THR A 459 5.53 14.40 -1.11
CA THR A 459 5.13 15.63 -1.81
C THR A 459 5.20 15.42 -3.31
N ALA A 460 4.49 16.23 -4.07
CA ALA A 460 4.59 16.28 -5.51
C ALA A 460 4.75 17.74 -5.92
N ASN A 461 5.72 18.01 -6.79
CA ASN A 461 5.93 19.28 -7.47
C ASN A 461 5.93 19.00 -8.97
N VAL A 462 4.79 18.57 -9.50
CA VAL A 462 4.72 17.97 -10.85
C VAL A 462 5.02 19.02 -11.91
N ILE A 463 5.98 18.71 -12.77
CA ILE A 463 6.39 19.51 -13.93
C ILE A 463 6.13 18.68 -15.19
N LEU A 464 5.57 19.34 -16.20
CA LEU A 464 5.33 18.78 -17.53
C LEU A 464 6.49 19.10 -18.48
N HIS A 465 6.91 18.10 -19.26
CA HIS A 465 8.03 18.22 -20.18
C HIS A 465 7.60 18.20 -21.66
N GLY A 466 8.33 18.95 -22.48
CA GLY A 466 8.19 18.98 -23.93
C GLY A 466 8.94 17.83 -24.62
N PRO A 467 8.79 17.69 -25.95
CA PRO A 467 9.50 16.65 -26.73
C PRO A 467 11.02 16.72 -26.66
N ASP A 468 11.59 17.88 -26.29
CA ASP A 468 13.02 18.10 -26.09
C ASP A 468 13.49 17.75 -24.65
N ASN A 469 12.65 17.06 -23.87
CA ASN A 469 12.85 16.69 -22.47
C ASN A 469 13.00 17.88 -21.50
N LYS A 470 12.72 19.12 -21.93
CA LYS A 470 12.77 20.29 -21.04
C LYS A 470 11.39 20.60 -20.45
N PRO A 471 11.32 21.21 -19.25
CA PRO A 471 10.07 21.76 -18.73
C PRO A 471 9.41 22.70 -19.74
N ILE A 472 8.10 22.58 -19.92
CA ILE A 472 7.36 23.46 -20.82
C ILE A 472 7.46 24.91 -20.32
N PRO A 473 7.93 25.88 -21.15
CA PRO A 473 8.03 27.27 -20.75
C PRO A 473 6.70 27.83 -20.22
N GLY A 474 6.73 28.50 -19.07
CA GLY A 474 5.56 29.11 -18.45
C GLY A 474 4.64 28.14 -17.68
N PHE A 475 4.87 26.83 -17.74
CA PHE A 475 4.13 25.87 -16.92
C PHE A 475 4.49 26.04 -15.44
N LYS A 476 3.49 26.31 -14.59
CA LYS A 476 3.69 26.42 -13.14
C LYS A 476 3.64 25.03 -12.52
N PRO A 477 4.66 24.61 -11.74
CA PRO A 477 4.65 23.32 -11.07
C PRO A 477 3.38 23.12 -10.23
N ILE A 478 2.78 21.94 -10.32
CA ILE A 478 1.59 21.61 -9.54
C ILE A 478 2.07 21.00 -8.21
N HIS A 479 2.06 21.84 -7.17
CA HIS A 479 2.39 21.40 -5.82
C HIS A 479 1.22 20.68 -5.16
N ARG A 480 1.43 19.46 -4.68
CA ARG A 480 0.48 18.73 -3.83
C ARG A 480 1.22 18.02 -2.71
N MET A 481 0.59 17.96 -1.55
CA MET A 481 1.06 17.17 -0.42
C MET A 481 0.07 16.02 -0.18
N GLY A 482 0.64 14.82 0.00
CA GLY A 482 -0.08 13.59 0.24
C GLY A 482 -0.85 13.07 -0.97
N GLN A 483 -1.88 12.29 -0.68
CA GLN A 483 -2.53 11.45 -1.69
C GLN A 483 -3.48 12.17 -2.63
N PHE A 484 -3.51 11.69 -3.88
CA PHE A 484 -4.42 12.09 -4.94
C PHE A 484 -4.42 11.07 -6.08
N ALA A 485 -5.52 11.02 -6.85
CA ALA A 485 -5.58 10.34 -8.15
C ALA A 485 -5.28 11.36 -9.25
N TRP A 486 -4.51 10.96 -10.26
CA TRP A 486 -4.09 11.84 -11.35
C TRP A 486 -4.20 11.15 -12.70
N ARG A 487 -4.21 11.96 -13.77
CA ARG A 487 -4.21 11.46 -15.15
C ARG A 487 -3.31 12.27 -16.07
N TYR A 488 -2.74 11.61 -17.07
CA TYR A 488 -1.89 12.20 -18.10
C TYR A 488 -2.39 11.81 -19.51
N HIS A 489 -2.52 12.77 -20.42
CA HIS A 489 -2.93 12.52 -21.80
C HIS A 489 -1.71 12.47 -22.72
N PRO A 490 -1.36 11.32 -23.33
CA PRO A 490 -0.11 11.17 -24.09
C PRO A 490 -0.04 11.97 -25.39
N GLU A 491 -1.17 12.24 -26.06
CA GLU A 491 -1.19 13.09 -27.28
C GLU A 491 -1.26 14.59 -26.99
N THR A 492 -2.17 15.04 -26.12
CA THR A 492 -2.33 16.47 -25.86
C THR A 492 -1.34 16.99 -24.81
N HIS A 493 -0.50 16.11 -24.25
CA HIS A 493 0.49 16.42 -23.22
C HIS A 493 -0.13 17.17 -22.03
N ARG A 494 -1.29 16.72 -21.54
CA ARG A 494 -1.99 17.34 -20.40
C ARG A 494 -1.81 16.50 -19.15
N PHE A 495 -1.62 17.15 -18.00
CA PHE A 495 -1.63 16.52 -16.69
C PHE A 495 -2.74 17.13 -15.84
N GLU A 496 -3.50 16.30 -15.14
CA GLU A 496 -4.55 16.74 -14.24
C GLU A 496 -4.54 15.96 -12.93
N ILE A 497 -4.75 16.66 -11.81
CA ILE A 497 -5.19 16.03 -10.58
C ILE A 497 -6.67 15.69 -10.77
N PHE A 498 -6.97 14.40 -10.94
CA PHE A 498 -8.32 13.92 -11.19
C PHE A 498 -9.18 14.07 -9.93
N ALA A 499 -8.64 13.71 -8.78
CA ALA A 499 -9.27 13.88 -7.47
C ALA A 499 -8.20 14.02 -6.39
N GLU A 500 -8.46 14.82 -5.35
CA GLU A 500 -7.49 15.08 -4.28
C GLU A 500 -7.90 14.46 -2.95
N GLY A 501 -6.94 13.88 -2.24
CA GLY A 501 -7.13 13.30 -0.92
C GLY A 501 -7.47 11.81 -0.95
N GLY A 502 -8.05 11.36 0.16
CA GLY A 502 -8.32 9.95 0.42
C GLY A 502 -7.24 9.39 1.33
N GLY A 503 -7.05 8.08 1.23
CA GLY A 503 -6.04 7.37 1.99
C GLY A 503 -4.81 7.01 1.15
N ASN A 504 -3.78 6.40 1.78
CA ASN A 504 -2.58 5.97 1.06
C ASN A 504 -2.98 4.98 -0.03
N ALA A 505 -2.93 5.43 -1.28
CA ALA A 505 -3.40 4.72 -2.46
C ALA A 505 -2.25 3.90 -3.06
N PHE A 506 -2.47 2.60 -3.19
CA PHE A 506 -1.48 1.63 -3.68
C PHE A 506 -1.78 1.12 -5.10
N GLY A 507 -2.89 1.55 -5.70
CA GLY A 507 -3.27 1.17 -7.04
C GLY A 507 -4.40 2.03 -7.58
N VAL A 508 -4.61 1.95 -8.89
CA VAL A 508 -5.77 2.53 -9.55
C VAL A 508 -6.51 1.43 -10.31
N GLU A 509 -7.81 1.35 -10.10
CA GLU A 509 -8.69 0.42 -10.78
C GLU A 509 -9.72 1.21 -11.61
N ILE A 510 -9.98 0.75 -12.83
CA ILE A 510 -10.99 1.33 -13.71
C ILE A 510 -11.93 0.21 -14.15
N ASP A 511 -13.22 0.35 -13.84
CA ASP A 511 -14.19 -0.67 -14.21
C ASP A 511 -14.73 -0.53 -15.63
N SER A 512 -15.58 -1.48 -16.07
CA SER A 512 -16.19 -1.47 -17.40
C SER A 512 -17.07 -0.26 -17.68
N LYS A 513 -17.44 0.54 -16.67
CA LYS A 513 -18.19 1.79 -16.82
C LYS A 513 -17.26 3.00 -16.82
N GLY A 514 -15.96 2.80 -16.63
CA GLY A 514 -14.94 3.83 -16.56
C GLY A 514 -14.95 4.62 -15.24
N ARG A 515 -15.41 4.00 -14.15
CA ARG A 515 -15.34 4.55 -12.79
C ARG A 515 -13.95 4.28 -12.20
N VAL A 516 -13.40 5.26 -11.49
CA VAL A 516 -12.02 5.21 -10.99
C VAL A 516 -12.02 4.86 -9.51
N PHE A 517 -11.22 3.88 -9.10
CA PHE A 517 -11.15 3.42 -7.73
C PHE A 517 -9.70 3.22 -7.26
N SER A 518 -9.52 3.13 -5.94
CA SER A 518 -8.26 2.71 -5.31
C SER A 518 -8.57 2.06 -3.98
N GLY A 519 -7.83 1.01 -3.62
CA GLY A 519 -7.77 0.56 -2.24
C GLY A 519 -6.91 1.49 -1.39
N HIS A 520 -6.86 1.21 -0.08
CA HIS A 520 -6.14 2.04 0.88
C HIS A 520 -5.81 1.27 2.15
N ASN A 521 -4.70 1.64 2.79
CA ASN A 521 -4.28 1.17 4.12
C ASN A 521 -5.18 1.53 5.31
N GLY A 522 -6.46 1.86 5.12
CA GLY A 522 -7.40 2.13 6.20
C GLY A 522 -8.09 0.87 6.70
N GLY A 523 -8.64 0.92 7.92
CA GLY A 523 -9.64 -0.06 8.37
C GLY A 523 -11.06 0.43 8.07
N ASN A 524 -12.06 -0.44 8.23
CA ASN A 524 -13.49 -0.14 8.04
C ASN A 524 -13.83 0.43 6.64
N THR A 525 -13.05 0.07 5.63
CA THR A 525 -13.32 0.36 4.22
C THR A 525 -12.55 -0.63 3.33
N ARG A 526 -12.92 -0.69 2.05
CA ARG A 526 -12.14 -1.34 0.99
C ARG A 526 -11.52 -0.35 0.01
N GLY A 527 -11.67 0.95 0.25
CA GLY A 527 -11.04 1.99 -0.57
C GLY A 527 -11.98 3.13 -0.94
N PHE A 528 -11.64 3.81 -2.03
CA PHE A 528 -12.29 5.02 -2.50
C PHE A 528 -12.81 4.81 -3.92
N HIS A 529 -13.99 5.39 -4.20
CA HIS A 529 -14.46 5.68 -5.54
C HIS A 529 -14.15 7.15 -5.84
N TYR A 530 -13.19 7.39 -6.74
CA TYR A 530 -12.74 8.73 -7.13
C TYR A 530 -13.61 9.31 -8.24
N VAL A 531 -14.15 10.51 -8.00
CA VAL A 531 -14.91 11.29 -8.99
C VAL A 531 -14.14 12.55 -9.40
N GLN A 532 -14.33 12.98 -10.65
CA GLN A 532 -13.58 14.11 -11.22
C GLN A 532 -13.78 15.39 -10.41
N GLY A 533 -12.69 16.00 -9.97
CA GLY A 533 -12.69 17.23 -9.17
C GLY A 533 -13.07 17.04 -7.70
N GLY A 534 -13.19 15.79 -7.22
CA GLY A 534 -13.56 15.48 -5.84
C GLY A 534 -12.46 15.74 -4.83
N TYR A 535 -12.84 16.19 -3.62
CA TYR A 535 -11.97 16.30 -2.46
C TYR A 535 -12.32 15.27 -1.39
N TYR A 536 -11.35 14.49 -0.95
CA TYR A 536 -11.51 13.37 -0.03
C TYR A 536 -10.77 13.63 1.27
N ARG A 537 -11.26 13.03 2.36
CA ARG A 537 -10.65 13.19 3.68
C ARG A 537 -9.16 12.80 3.64
N LYS A 538 -8.30 13.64 4.22
CA LYS A 538 -6.88 13.35 4.48
C LYS A 538 -6.63 13.32 5.99
N THR A 539 -5.50 12.78 6.41
CA THR A 539 -4.95 13.09 7.74
C THR A 539 -4.18 14.40 7.65
N PHE A 540 -4.89 15.53 7.77
CA PHE A 540 -4.38 16.87 7.44
C PHE A 540 -3.06 17.26 8.13
N GLY A 541 -2.85 16.83 9.38
CA GLY A 541 -1.63 17.10 10.13
C GLY A 541 -0.35 16.49 9.52
N LYS A 542 -0.47 15.39 8.78
CA LYS A 542 0.64 14.67 8.14
C LYS A 542 0.65 14.81 6.63
N HIS A 543 -0.52 14.61 6.01
CA HIS A 543 -0.69 14.55 4.57
C HIS A 543 -0.99 15.92 3.96
N GLY A 544 -1.08 16.97 4.79
CA GLY A 544 -1.32 18.34 4.37
C GLY A 544 -2.80 18.65 4.13
N ASN A 545 -3.08 19.95 4.06
CA ASN A 545 -4.41 20.47 3.77
C ASN A 545 -4.84 20.12 2.34
N LEU A 546 -6.14 20.24 2.06
CA LEU A 546 -6.62 20.26 0.68
C LEU A 546 -6.07 21.50 -0.02
N SER A 547 -5.79 21.38 -1.32
CA SER A 547 -5.35 22.53 -2.13
C SER A 547 -6.38 23.65 -2.19
N ASN A 548 -7.66 23.33 -1.97
CA ASN A 548 -8.74 24.30 -1.87
C ASN A 548 -9.11 24.58 -0.40
N PRO A 549 -8.79 25.77 0.15
CA PRO A 549 -9.14 26.14 1.52
C PRO A 549 -10.64 26.37 1.73
N TYR A 550 -11.42 26.50 0.65
CA TYR A 550 -12.87 26.71 0.67
C TYR A 550 -13.66 25.44 0.31
N ALA A 551 -13.00 24.26 0.31
CA ALA A 551 -13.67 23.00 0.05
C ALA A 551 -14.86 22.75 1.01
N PHE A 552 -14.79 23.25 2.25
CA PHE A 552 -15.86 23.20 3.27
C PHE A 552 -16.55 21.83 3.40
N GLY A 553 -15.76 20.77 3.28
CA GLY A 553 -16.21 19.40 3.32
C GLY A 553 -15.28 18.51 2.51
N HIS A 554 -15.50 17.21 2.62
CA HIS A 554 -14.74 16.19 1.91
C HIS A 554 -15.52 14.88 1.87
N PHE A 555 -15.26 14.04 0.86
CA PHE A 555 -15.85 12.70 0.78
C PHE A 555 -15.21 11.72 1.77
N PRO A 556 -16.01 10.83 2.38
CA PRO A 556 -15.49 9.67 3.08
C PRO A 556 -15.00 8.60 2.09
N ALA A 557 -14.42 7.53 2.63
CA ALA A 557 -14.19 6.30 1.87
C ALA A 557 -15.53 5.61 1.53
N MET A 558 -15.50 4.60 0.65
CA MET A 558 -16.69 3.78 0.40
C MET A 558 -17.16 3.16 1.71
N ALA A 559 -18.48 3.25 1.97
CA ALA A 559 -19.07 2.78 3.21
C ALA A 559 -18.88 1.27 3.36
N HIS A 560 -18.52 0.80 4.54
CA HIS A 560 -18.24 -0.60 4.79
C HIS A 560 -18.53 -0.96 6.26
N PRO A 561 -18.98 -2.19 6.55
CA PRO A 561 -18.95 -2.73 7.90
C PRO A 561 -17.54 -2.66 8.53
N LYS A 562 -17.48 -2.83 9.85
CA LYS A 562 -16.18 -2.82 10.55
C LYS A 562 -15.28 -3.92 9.98
N ALA A 563 -14.09 -3.54 9.55
CA ALA A 563 -13.13 -4.44 8.94
C ALA A 563 -11.71 -4.07 9.34
N LYS A 564 -10.84 -5.08 9.40
CA LYS A 564 -9.42 -4.87 9.72
C LYS A 564 -8.73 -4.11 8.59
N ARG A 565 -7.80 -3.25 8.97
CA ARG A 565 -6.72 -2.77 8.09
C ARG A 565 -5.89 -4.01 7.71
N PHE A 566 -5.45 -4.22 6.47
CA PHE A 566 -4.83 -3.27 5.54
C PHE A 566 -5.03 -3.74 4.07
N THR A 567 -5.91 -3.11 3.28
CA THR A 567 -6.07 -3.44 1.84
C THR A 567 -5.17 -2.56 0.94
N HIS A 568 -4.58 -3.11 -0.13
CA HIS A 568 -3.74 -2.37 -1.08
C HIS A 568 -4.47 -2.12 -2.41
N THR A 569 -4.15 -2.91 -3.43
CA THR A 569 -4.69 -2.91 -4.78
C THR A 569 -5.94 -3.77 -4.81
N PHE A 570 -6.83 -3.51 -5.76
CA PHE A 570 -7.97 -4.39 -6.00
C PHE A 570 -8.38 -4.39 -7.47
N GLU A 571 -9.10 -5.44 -7.84
CA GLU A 571 -9.72 -5.63 -9.15
C GLU A 571 -11.25 -5.73 -8.96
N ILE A 572 -12.04 -5.05 -9.79
CA ILE A 572 -13.48 -5.33 -9.90
C ILE A 572 -13.65 -6.41 -10.97
N TYR A 573 -13.94 -7.64 -10.53
CA TYR A 573 -13.96 -8.80 -11.42
C TYR A 573 -15.22 -8.84 -12.28
N GLU A 574 -15.09 -8.48 -13.55
CA GLU A 574 -16.20 -8.42 -14.53
C GLU A 574 -16.09 -9.49 -15.63
N ASP A 575 -15.17 -10.44 -15.44
CA ASP A 575 -14.86 -11.52 -16.36
C ASP A 575 -15.62 -12.80 -16.03
N THR A 576 -15.47 -13.81 -16.89
CA THR A 576 -16.34 -15.01 -16.87
C THR A 576 -15.64 -16.31 -16.48
N ALA A 577 -14.33 -16.29 -16.22
CA ALA A 577 -13.56 -17.52 -15.96
C ALA A 577 -13.75 -18.08 -14.55
N LEU A 578 -13.90 -17.22 -13.55
CA LEU A 578 -14.21 -17.62 -12.17
C LEU A 578 -15.69 -18.00 -12.02
N PRO A 579 -16.06 -18.77 -10.97
CA PRO A 579 -17.45 -19.10 -10.69
C PRO A 579 -18.37 -17.87 -10.63
N LYS A 580 -19.60 -18.00 -11.14
CA LYS A 580 -20.57 -16.90 -11.28
C LYS A 580 -20.80 -16.07 -10.02
N ARG A 581 -20.64 -16.65 -8.82
CA ARG A 581 -20.78 -15.92 -7.54
C ARG A 581 -19.78 -14.76 -7.40
N TYR A 582 -18.64 -14.83 -8.07
CA TYR A 582 -17.60 -13.82 -8.06
C TYR A 582 -17.76 -12.73 -9.12
N HIS A 583 -18.69 -12.89 -10.06
CA HIS A 583 -18.92 -11.88 -11.11
C HIS A 583 -19.45 -10.58 -10.48
N GLY A 584 -18.86 -9.45 -10.89
CA GLY A 584 -19.12 -8.12 -10.36
C GLY A 584 -18.69 -7.91 -8.90
N LYS A 585 -17.76 -8.72 -8.39
CA LYS A 585 -17.22 -8.57 -7.02
C LYS A 585 -15.88 -7.86 -7.04
N LEU A 586 -15.57 -7.17 -5.94
CA LEU A 586 -14.27 -6.54 -5.72
C LEU A 586 -13.34 -7.56 -5.06
N PHE A 587 -12.15 -7.74 -5.60
CA PHE A 587 -11.08 -8.57 -5.01
C PHE A 587 -9.93 -7.67 -4.57
N ALA A 588 -9.69 -7.55 -3.26
CA ALA A 588 -8.63 -6.73 -2.70
C ALA A 588 -7.50 -7.55 -2.09
N THR A 589 -6.27 -7.14 -2.35
CA THR A 589 -5.08 -7.66 -1.69
C THR A 589 -4.97 -7.10 -0.28
N ALA A 590 -4.64 -7.94 0.71
CA ALA A 590 -4.36 -7.49 2.07
C ALA A 590 -3.01 -8.04 2.56
N PRO A 591 -1.89 -7.37 2.23
CA PRO A 591 -0.55 -7.92 2.43
C PRO A 591 -0.24 -8.24 3.90
N ILE A 592 -0.58 -7.33 4.83
CA ILE A 592 -0.34 -7.55 6.27
C ILE A 592 -1.22 -8.66 6.84
N LEU A 593 -2.40 -8.89 6.25
CA LEU A 593 -3.31 -9.95 6.65
C LEU A 593 -3.03 -11.28 5.94
N CYS A 594 -2.08 -11.30 4.99
CA CYS A 594 -1.67 -12.49 4.22
C CYS A 594 -2.85 -13.16 3.49
N HIS A 595 -3.79 -12.38 2.94
CA HIS A 595 -4.92 -12.90 2.18
C HIS A 595 -5.36 -11.97 1.04
N VAL A 596 -6.21 -12.51 0.17
CA VAL A 596 -7.07 -11.75 -0.75
C VAL A 596 -8.49 -11.84 -0.23
N VAL A 597 -9.19 -10.71 -0.17
CA VAL A 597 -10.60 -10.63 0.25
C VAL A 597 -11.48 -10.35 -0.96
N ALA A 598 -12.62 -11.04 -1.06
CA ALA A 598 -13.66 -10.70 -2.01
C ALA A 598 -14.81 -9.97 -1.29
N SER A 599 -15.36 -8.94 -1.92
CA SER A 599 -16.43 -8.11 -1.37
C SER A 599 -17.53 -7.86 -2.42
N HIS A 600 -18.78 -7.76 -1.96
CA HIS A 600 -19.82 -7.05 -2.71
C HIS A 600 -19.42 -5.59 -2.89
N ILE A 601 -19.73 -5.02 -4.05
CA ILE A 601 -19.71 -3.58 -4.32
C ILE A 601 -21.10 -3.17 -4.79
N ASN A 602 -21.83 -2.44 -3.96
CA ASN A 602 -23.23 -2.10 -4.17
C ASN A 602 -23.37 -0.58 -4.37
N PRO A 603 -24.15 -0.12 -5.36
CA PRO A 603 -24.46 1.30 -5.52
C PRO A 603 -25.03 1.93 -4.24
N HIS A 604 -24.62 3.16 -3.96
CA HIS A 604 -25.06 3.97 -2.84
C HIS A 604 -25.08 5.43 -3.27
N GLY A 605 -26.19 5.84 -3.89
CA GLY A 605 -26.27 7.13 -4.58
C GLY A 605 -25.26 7.19 -5.72
N SER A 606 -24.47 8.26 -5.77
CA SER A 606 -23.40 8.51 -6.73
C SER A 606 -22.05 7.85 -6.36
N THR A 607 -22.04 6.99 -5.34
CA THR A 607 -20.87 6.21 -4.90
C THR A 607 -21.25 4.78 -4.53
N PHE A 608 -20.41 4.07 -3.78
CA PHE A 608 -20.62 2.67 -3.43
C PHE A 608 -20.46 2.38 -1.95
N ARG A 609 -21.05 1.26 -1.55
CA ARG A 609 -20.78 0.57 -0.28
C ARG A 609 -20.24 -0.83 -0.57
N THR A 610 -19.33 -1.30 0.27
CA THR A 610 -18.72 -2.62 0.16
C THR A 610 -19.09 -3.52 1.33
N GLU A 611 -19.05 -4.84 1.14
CA GLU A 611 -19.27 -5.83 2.20
C GLU A 611 -18.48 -7.10 1.87
N ASP A 612 -17.66 -7.58 2.81
CA ASP A 612 -16.83 -8.77 2.57
C ASP A 612 -17.69 -10.02 2.51
N ILE A 613 -17.37 -10.90 1.57
CA ILE A 613 -18.09 -12.15 1.37
C ILE A 613 -17.19 -13.38 1.57
N ASP A 614 -15.88 -13.24 1.34
CA ASP A 614 -15.01 -14.40 1.22
C ASP A 614 -13.52 -14.03 1.31
N HIS A 615 -12.66 -15.03 1.53
CA HIS A 615 -11.20 -14.92 1.42
C HIS A 615 -10.65 -15.91 0.38
N PRO A 616 -10.74 -15.59 -0.93
CA PRO A 616 -10.40 -16.51 -2.02
C PRO A 616 -8.98 -17.07 -1.96
N ILE A 617 -8.05 -16.36 -1.32
CA ILE A 617 -6.69 -16.83 -1.04
C ILE A 617 -6.36 -16.45 0.40
N HIS A 618 -5.93 -17.40 1.21
CA HIS A 618 -5.42 -17.13 2.55
C HIS A 618 -4.36 -18.15 2.96
N VAL A 619 -3.50 -17.78 3.90
CA VAL A 619 -2.45 -18.69 4.41
C VAL A 619 -3.00 -19.73 5.38
N GLY A 620 -2.29 -20.86 5.49
CA GLY A 620 -2.52 -21.87 6.53
C GLY A 620 -2.09 -21.41 7.93
N GLU A 621 -2.06 -22.36 8.88
CA GLU A 621 -1.75 -22.08 10.28
C GLU A 621 -0.24 -22.03 10.58
N ASP A 622 0.63 -22.48 9.65
CA ASP A 622 2.08 -22.45 9.85
C ASP A 622 2.57 -20.99 9.88
N PRO A 623 3.21 -20.52 10.97
CA PRO A 623 3.75 -19.17 11.06
C PRO A 623 4.74 -18.82 9.93
N LYS A 624 5.35 -19.82 9.28
CA LYS A 624 6.23 -19.63 8.11
C LYS A 624 5.48 -19.23 6.85
N ASP A 625 4.17 -19.43 6.78
CA ASP A 625 3.36 -19.03 5.63
C ASP A 625 3.08 -17.52 5.62
N ARG A 626 3.40 -16.80 6.71
CA ARG A 626 3.33 -15.33 6.81
C ARG A 626 4.26 -14.58 5.85
N TRP A 627 5.04 -15.28 5.01
CA TRP A 627 5.84 -14.70 3.93
C TRP A 627 5.05 -14.55 2.61
N PHE A 628 3.74 -14.75 2.64
CA PHE A 628 2.82 -14.40 1.56
C PHE A 628 2.26 -12.99 1.81
N SER A 629 2.72 -11.99 1.04
CA SER A 629 2.21 -10.63 1.07
C SER A 629 1.70 -10.23 -0.31
N PRO A 630 0.41 -10.47 -0.62
CA PRO A 630 -0.16 -10.05 -1.90
C PRO A 630 -0.19 -8.52 -1.98
N VAL A 631 0.40 -7.95 -3.04
CA VAL A 631 0.52 -6.49 -3.23
C VAL A 631 -0.14 -5.98 -4.50
N ASP A 632 -0.30 -6.83 -5.52
CA ASP A 632 -1.00 -6.49 -6.76
C ASP A 632 -1.95 -7.61 -7.19
N ILE A 633 -3.01 -7.22 -7.89
CA ILE A 633 -4.00 -8.14 -8.46
C ILE A 633 -4.55 -7.59 -9.76
N GLN A 634 -4.69 -8.46 -10.78
CA GLN A 634 -5.24 -8.06 -12.08
C GLN A 634 -5.88 -9.24 -12.83
N THR A 635 -6.89 -8.98 -13.65
CA THR A 635 -7.42 -9.99 -14.58
C THR A 635 -6.56 -10.14 -15.84
N GLY A 636 -6.25 -11.37 -16.24
CA GLY A 636 -5.52 -11.68 -17.47
C GLY A 636 -6.41 -11.89 -18.72
N PRO A 637 -5.79 -12.11 -19.90
CA PRO A 637 -6.47 -12.40 -21.16
C PRO A 637 -7.36 -13.64 -21.13
N ASP A 638 -7.06 -14.58 -20.23
CA ASP A 638 -7.82 -15.81 -20.00
C ASP A 638 -9.04 -15.60 -19.07
N GLY A 639 -9.17 -14.40 -18.49
CA GLY A 639 -10.23 -14.04 -17.54
C GLY A 639 -9.97 -14.50 -16.12
N ASN A 640 -8.81 -15.09 -15.82
CA ASN A 640 -8.42 -15.48 -14.47
C ASN A 640 -7.74 -14.32 -13.72
N LEU A 641 -7.70 -14.38 -12.39
CA LEU A 641 -7.03 -13.37 -11.56
C LEU A 641 -5.58 -13.74 -11.31
N TYR A 642 -4.67 -12.80 -11.51
CA TYR A 642 -3.25 -12.93 -11.23
C TYR A 642 -2.88 -12.09 -10.01
N VAL A 643 -2.17 -12.67 -9.05
CA VAL A 643 -1.82 -12.04 -7.76
C VAL A 643 -0.30 -12.00 -7.62
N ALA A 644 0.25 -10.80 -7.47
CA ALA A 644 1.66 -10.58 -7.17
C ALA A 644 1.90 -10.70 -5.67
N ASP A 645 2.79 -11.61 -5.29
CA ASP A 645 3.20 -11.85 -3.92
C ASP A 645 4.62 -11.33 -3.68
N PHE A 646 4.66 -10.22 -2.94
CA PHE A 646 5.87 -9.57 -2.46
C PHE A 646 6.44 -10.43 -1.33
N HIS A 647 7.65 -10.97 -1.45
CA HIS A 647 8.14 -11.95 -0.46
C HIS A 647 8.54 -11.26 0.86
N ALA A 648 7.57 -11.06 1.74
CA ALA A 648 7.72 -10.30 2.97
C ALA A 648 6.84 -10.84 4.10
N ARG A 649 7.34 -10.74 5.33
CA ARG A 649 6.55 -10.93 6.57
C ARG A 649 5.83 -9.68 7.04
N GLN A 650 6.32 -8.53 6.63
CA GLN A 650 5.75 -7.24 6.97
C GLN A 650 6.03 -6.29 5.81
N VAL A 651 4.95 -5.76 5.24
CA VAL A 651 5.00 -4.71 4.22
C VAL A 651 4.86 -3.37 4.95
N ALA A 652 5.78 -2.44 4.68
CA ALA A 652 5.96 -1.13 5.32
C ALA A 652 6.62 -1.12 6.72
N HIS A 653 7.22 0.04 7.03
CA HIS A 653 8.01 0.42 8.23
C HIS A 653 9.51 0.09 8.20
N TYR A 654 10.34 1.08 8.57
CA TYR A 654 11.81 0.98 8.60
C TYR A 654 12.34 -0.20 9.44
N ILE A 655 11.58 -0.62 10.47
CA ILE A 655 11.91 -1.73 11.38
C ILE A 655 11.85 -3.09 10.69
N ALA A 656 10.98 -3.26 9.69
CA ALA A 656 10.87 -4.53 8.96
C ALA A 656 12.18 -4.87 8.24
N TYR A 657 12.87 -3.86 7.69
CA TYR A 657 14.12 -4.05 6.95
C TYR A 657 15.33 -4.29 7.85
N SER A 658 15.43 -3.54 8.96
CA SER A 658 16.53 -3.75 9.92
C SER A 658 16.46 -5.13 10.59
N LYS A 659 15.27 -5.76 10.61
CA LYS A 659 15.05 -7.12 11.10
C LYS A 659 15.04 -8.20 10.01
N GLY A 660 15.28 -7.85 8.73
CA GLY A 660 15.33 -8.81 7.62
C GLY A 660 13.98 -9.50 7.32
N LEU A 661 12.86 -8.79 7.47
CA LEU A 661 11.49 -9.29 7.26
C LEU A 661 10.99 -9.13 5.82
N THR A 662 11.89 -8.79 4.90
CA THR A 662 11.68 -8.61 3.46
C THR A 662 12.88 -9.19 2.72
N ASP A 663 12.66 -9.78 1.55
CA ASP A 663 13.73 -10.31 0.70
C ASP A 663 13.60 -9.78 -0.73
N SER A 664 14.61 -9.04 -1.21
CA SER A 664 14.60 -8.42 -2.54
C SER A 664 14.79 -9.39 -3.69
N ASP A 665 15.27 -10.61 -3.40
CA ASP A 665 15.61 -11.61 -4.41
C ASP A 665 14.54 -12.69 -4.54
N LEU A 666 13.46 -12.60 -3.75
CA LEU A 666 12.35 -13.55 -3.71
C LEU A 666 11.03 -12.89 -4.12
N GLY A 667 10.08 -13.64 -4.65
CA GLY A 667 8.79 -13.16 -5.13
C GLY A 667 8.07 -14.17 -6.02
N ARG A 668 6.74 -14.09 -6.06
CA ARG A 668 5.89 -15.08 -6.76
C ARG A 668 4.71 -14.40 -7.44
N VAL A 669 4.21 -14.99 -8.52
CA VAL A 669 2.91 -14.64 -9.11
C VAL A 669 2.06 -15.90 -9.15
N TYR A 670 0.83 -15.77 -8.64
CA TYR A 670 -0.16 -16.85 -8.63
C TYR A 670 -1.31 -16.52 -9.58
N ARG A 671 -1.84 -17.54 -10.27
CA ARG A 671 -3.09 -17.48 -11.03
C ARG A 671 -4.21 -18.17 -10.25
N LEU A 672 -5.29 -17.46 -9.98
CA LEU A 672 -6.52 -17.98 -9.38
C LEU A 672 -7.53 -18.26 -10.50
N LYS A 673 -7.98 -19.51 -10.59
CA LYS A 673 -8.89 -20.01 -11.63
C LYS A 673 -10.03 -20.83 -11.03
N ALA A 674 -11.07 -21.09 -11.82
CA ALA A 674 -12.08 -22.08 -11.47
C ALA A 674 -11.49 -23.49 -11.51
N LYS A 675 -11.81 -24.31 -10.51
CA LYS A 675 -11.31 -25.69 -10.42
C LYS A 675 -11.80 -26.51 -11.61
N GLY A 676 -10.88 -27.21 -12.28
CA GLY A 676 -11.20 -28.03 -13.45
C GLY A 676 -11.46 -27.25 -14.73
N SER A 677 -11.23 -25.92 -14.75
CA SER A 677 -11.31 -25.15 -15.99
C SER A 677 -10.18 -25.53 -16.96
N SER A 678 -10.50 -25.58 -18.25
CA SER A 678 -9.54 -25.83 -19.33
C SER A 678 -8.48 -24.72 -19.38
N THR A 679 -7.29 -25.07 -19.87
CA THR A 679 -6.24 -24.09 -20.15
C THR A 679 -6.67 -23.18 -21.30
N PHE A 680 -6.31 -21.90 -21.20
CA PHE A 680 -6.54 -20.90 -22.23
C PHE A 680 -5.20 -20.53 -22.85
N ARG A 681 -5.16 -20.48 -24.18
CA ARG A 681 -3.93 -20.12 -24.90
C ARG A 681 -3.69 -18.63 -24.80
N LEU A 682 -2.69 -18.24 -24.02
CA LEU A 682 -2.16 -16.88 -23.99
C LEU A 682 -1.32 -16.64 -25.28
N GLY A 683 -0.84 -15.42 -25.52
CA GLY A 683 0.10 -15.18 -26.63
C GLY A 683 -0.52 -14.95 -28.02
N LYS A 684 -1.85 -14.93 -28.18
CA LYS A 684 -2.49 -14.72 -29.50
C LYS A 684 -2.78 -13.24 -29.76
N PRO A 685 -2.23 -12.63 -30.84
CA PRO A 685 -2.59 -11.28 -31.22
C PRO A 685 -4.06 -11.21 -31.66
N PHE A 686 -4.68 -10.04 -31.46
CA PHE A 686 -6.04 -9.78 -31.94
C PHE A 686 -6.10 -9.87 -33.46
N ALA A 687 -7.08 -10.61 -33.99
CA ALA A 687 -7.36 -10.64 -35.42
C ALA A 687 -7.99 -9.30 -35.86
N GLU A 688 -7.39 -8.62 -36.83
CA GLU A 688 -7.76 -7.26 -37.25
C GLU A 688 -9.23 -7.17 -37.68
N GLU A 689 -9.73 -8.18 -38.39
CA GLU A 689 -11.12 -8.29 -38.85
C GLU A 689 -12.15 -8.37 -37.71
N SER A 690 -11.71 -8.78 -36.52
CA SER A 690 -12.56 -8.93 -35.32
C SER A 690 -12.39 -7.80 -34.31
N LEU A 691 -11.41 -6.90 -34.52
CA LEU A 691 -10.98 -5.93 -33.50
C LEU A 691 -12.13 -5.05 -33.01
N LEU A 692 -12.97 -4.57 -33.93
CA LEU A 692 -14.13 -3.76 -33.59
C LEU A 692 -15.16 -4.54 -32.76
N GLU A 693 -15.51 -5.76 -33.18
CA GLU A 693 -16.49 -6.57 -32.46
C GLU A 693 -15.97 -6.96 -31.06
N THR A 694 -14.68 -7.26 -30.96
CA THR A 694 -14.01 -7.53 -29.68
C THR A 694 -14.08 -6.32 -28.74
N ALA A 695 -13.75 -5.12 -29.23
CA ALA A 695 -13.85 -3.89 -28.43
C ALA A 695 -15.27 -3.63 -27.91
N LEU A 696 -16.29 -3.95 -28.72
CA LEU A 696 -17.68 -3.70 -28.39
C LEU A 696 -18.28 -4.75 -27.44
N ARG A 697 -17.97 -6.04 -27.62
CA ARG A 697 -18.77 -7.14 -27.04
C ARG A 697 -18.03 -8.26 -26.35
N HIS A 698 -16.71 -8.33 -26.42
CA HIS A 698 -16.02 -9.47 -25.84
C HIS A 698 -16.40 -9.62 -24.35
N PRO A 699 -16.71 -10.82 -23.84
CA PRO A 699 -17.18 -10.99 -22.46
C PRO A 699 -16.10 -10.62 -21.43
N ASN A 700 -14.84 -10.94 -21.73
CA ASN A 700 -13.71 -10.55 -20.91
C ASN A 700 -13.35 -9.06 -21.12
N ARG A 701 -13.19 -8.32 -20.01
CA ARG A 701 -12.92 -6.87 -19.95
C ARG A 701 -11.57 -6.50 -20.55
N TRP A 702 -10.53 -7.26 -20.25
CA TRP A 702 -9.17 -7.04 -20.78
C TRP A 702 -9.16 -7.00 -22.30
N HIS A 703 -9.89 -7.93 -22.95
CA HIS A 703 -10.01 -7.95 -24.41
C HIS A 703 -10.72 -6.71 -24.95
N ARG A 704 -11.82 -6.27 -24.32
CA ARG A 704 -12.55 -5.06 -24.74
C ARG A 704 -11.66 -3.82 -24.63
N GLU A 705 -10.99 -3.63 -23.51
CA GLU A 705 -10.16 -2.46 -23.24
C GLU A 705 -8.92 -2.41 -24.13
N THR A 706 -8.28 -3.56 -24.32
CA THR A 706 -7.10 -3.66 -25.19
C THR A 706 -7.48 -3.40 -26.65
N ALA A 707 -8.57 -4.00 -27.13
CA ALA A 707 -9.09 -3.74 -28.46
C ALA A 707 -9.52 -2.27 -28.65
N LEU A 708 -10.22 -1.68 -27.67
CA LEU A 708 -10.60 -0.26 -27.70
C LEU A 708 -9.37 0.66 -27.81
N ARG A 709 -8.31 0.40 -27.03
CA ARG A 709 -7.05 1.14 -27.13
C ARG A 709 -6.45 1.00 -28.53
N LEU A 710 -6.37 -0.22 -29.07
CA LEU A 710 -5.83 -0.46 -30.41
C LEU A 710 -6.63 0.25 -31.50
N LEU A 711 -7.97 0.25 -31.43
CA LEU A 711 -8.82 1.04 -32.33
C LEU A 711 -8.45 2.53 -32.24
N GLY A 712 -8.31 3.04 -31.02
CA GLY A 712 -7.92 4.42 -30.75
C GLY A 712 -6.52 4.80 -31.23
N ASP A 713 -5.56 3.87 -31.16
CA ASP A 713 -4.20 4.06 -31.65
C ASP A 713 -4.16 4.06 -33.20
N GLN A 714 -5.02 3.27 -33.87
CA GLN A 714 -5.16 3.25 -35.33
C GLN A 714 -5.86 4.49 -35.89
N LYS A 715 -6.81 5.07 -35.13
CA LYS A 715 -7.61 6.24 -35.53
C LYS A 715 -8.30 6.10 -36.89
N ASN A 716 -8.73 4.89 -37.23
CA ASN A 716 -9.37 4.64 -38.52
C ASN A 716 -10.79 5.25 -38.56
N SER A 717 -10.92 6.38 -39.25
CA SER A 717 -12.19 7.11 -39.39
C SER A 717 -13.30 6.29 -40.09
N GLN A 718 -12.95 5.23 -40.83
CA GLN A 718 -13.93 4.36 -41.50
C GLN A 718 -14.83 3.59 -40.52
N TRP A 719 -14.44 3.44 -39.26
CA TRP A 719 -15.27 2.80 -38.24
C TRP A 719 -16.35 3.73 -37.68
N ILE A 720 -16.20 5.05 -37.81
CA ILE A 720 -17.11 6.04 -37.21
C ILE A 720 -18.58 5.81 -37.63
N PRO A 721 -18.91 5.59 -38.92
CA PRO A 721 -20.30 5.31 -39.32
C PRO A 721 -20.90 4.08 -38.64
N LEU A 722 -20.12 2.99 -38.54
CA LEU A 722 -20.55 1.75 -37.89
C LEU A 722 -20.71 1.92 -36.38
N LEU A 723 -19.75 2.57 -35.73
CA LEU A 723 -19.83 2.90 -34.30
C LEU A 723 -21.04 3.80 -33.98
N ARG A 724 -21.33 4.79 -34.83
CA ARG A 724 -22.53 5.64 -34.67
C ARG A 724 -23.81 4.83 -34.84
N LYS A 725 -23.83 3.83 -35.72
CA LYS A 725 -24.96 2.90 -35.85
C LYS A 725 -25.14 2.07 -34.58
N THR A 726 -24.08 1.45 -34.06
CA THR A 726 -24.09 0.72 -32.77
C THR A 726 -24.62 1.59 -31.63
N LEU A 727 -24.13 2.83 -31.54
CA LEU A 727 -24.54 3.78 -30.50
C LEU A 727 -26.01 4.19 -30.57
N ARG A 728 -26.66 4.09 -31.74
CA ARG A 728 -28.11 4.34 -31.90
C ARG A 728 -28.96 3.13 -31.61
N GLU A 729 -28.52 1.95 -32.05
CA GLU A 729 -29.32 0.73 -32.05
C GLU A 729 -29.27 -0.01 -30.71
N GLU A 730 -28.32 0.32 -29.84
CA GLU A 730 -28.07 -0.42 -28.61
C GLU A 730 -28.11 0.42 -27.36
N SER A 731 -28.41 -0.23 -26.23
CA SER A 731 -28.50 0.40 -24.92
C SER A 731 -27.56 -0.23 -23.88
N GLY A 732 -26.82 -1.29 -24.24
CA GLY A 732 -25.94 -2.04 -23.33
C GLY A 732 -24.51 -1.50 -23.23
N GLN A 733 -23.58 -2.37 -22.84
CA GLN A 733 -22.15 -2.04 -22.75
C GLN A 733 -21.55 -1.65 -24.10
N ALA A 734 -21.99 -2.28 -25.19
CA ALA A 734 -21.48 -1.99 -26.53
C ALA A 734 -21.75 -0.54 -26.97
N ALA A 735 -22.87 0.06 -26.57
CA ALA A 735 -23.13 1.49 -26.82
C ALA A 735 -22.09 2.38 -26.12
N LEU A 736 -21.76 2.07 -24.85
CA LEU A 736 -20.72 2.80 -24.13
C LEU A 736 -19.33 2.63 -24.77
N GLN A 737 -18.98 1.40 -25.18
CA GLN A 737 -17.75 1.14 -25.93
C GLN A 737 -17.70 1.90 -27.25
N ALA A 738 -18.84 1.96 -27.97
CA ALA A 738 -18.93 2.68 -29.22
C ALA A 738 -18.71 4.19 -29.04
N LEU A 739 -19.26 4.78 -27.98
CA LEU A 739 -19.02 6.20 -27.66
C LEU A 739 -17.52 6.48 -27.43
N TRP A 740 -16.83 5.63 -26.65
CA TRP A 740 -15.40 5.77 -26.41
C TRP A 740 -14.57 5.58 -27.69
N ALA A 741 -14.89 4.55 -28.49
CA ALA A 741 -14.22 4.31 -29.76
C ALA A 741 -14.40 5.50 -30.73
N ILE A 742 -15.60 6.09 -30.80
CA ILE A 742 -15.87 7.31 -31.58
C ILE A 742 -14.97 8.45 -31.09
N LYS A 743 -14.85 8.64 -29.76
CA LYS A 743 -13.98 9.68 -29.19
C LYS A 743 -12.52 9.45 -29.57
N LEU A 744 -12.01 8.24 -29.41
CA LEU A 744 -10.61 7.90 -29.71
C LEU A 744 -10.29 8.01 -31.21
N CYS A 745 -11.24 7.67 -32.09
CA CYS A 745 -11.12 7.83 -33.54
C CYS A 745 -11.35 9.27 -34.03
N GLY A 746 -11.55 10.24 -33.13
CA GLY A 746 -11.74 11.66 -33.48
C GLY A 746 -13.15 12.03 -33.99
N GLY A 747 -14.14 11.15 -33.84
CA GLY A 747 -15.52 11.36 -34.29
C GLY A 747 -16.46 12.03 -33.27
N PHE A 748 -15.99 12.34 -32.06
CA PHE A 748 -16.83 12.98 -31.02
C PHE A 748 -16.97 14.48 -31.27
N GLY A 749 -17.99 14.85 -32.05
CA GLY A 749 -18.40 16.23 -32.33
C GLY A 749 -19.73 16.61 -31.69
N GLN A 750 -20.19 17.84 -31.96
CA GLN A 750 -21.43 18.40 -31.40
C GLN A 750 -22.68 17.55 -31.69
N GLU A 751 -22.80 17.02 -32.91
CA GLU A 751 -23.92 16.18 -33.33
C GLU A 751 -24.02 14.91 -32.48
N VAL A 752 -22.90 14.17 -32.39
CA VAL A 752 -22.79 12.96 -31.56
C VAL A 752 -23.09 13.28 -30.10
N ALA A 753 -22.56 14.39 -29.57
CA ALA A 753 -22.83 14.78 -28.20
C ALA A 753 -24.33 15.04 -27.94
N LEU A 754 -25.00 15.83 -28.79
CA LEU A 754 -26.42 16.17 -28.62
C LEU A 754 -27.33 14.94 -28.73
N GLU A 755 -27.04 14.03 -29.66
CA GLU A 755 -27.73 12.74 -29.82
C GLU A 755 -27.65 11.91 -28.53
N ASN A 756 -26.46 11.88 -27.90
CA ASN A 756 -26.18 10.98 -26.78
C ASN A 756 -26.48 11.54 -25.39
N LEU A 757 -26.75 12.84 -25.25
CA LEU A 757 -27.24 13.41 -23.98
C LEU A 757 -28.64 12.88 -23.60
N ASN A 758 -29.39 12.29 -24.55
CA ASN A 758 -30.69 11.66 -24.29
C ASN A 758 -30.65 10.12 -24.44
N HIS A 759 -29.46 9.52 -24.54
CA HIS A 759 -29.32 8.08 -24.75
C HIS A 759 -29.94 7.28 -23.58
N PRO A 760 -30.59 6.11 -23.80
CA PRO A 760 -31.25 5.35 -22.74
C PRO A 760 -30.29 4.86 -21.63
N ASN A 761 -29.05 4.52 -21.98
CA ASN A 761 -28.00 4.14 -21.02
C ASN A 761 -27.41 5.36 -20.31
N ALA A 762 -27.53 5.39 -18.96
CA ALA A 762 -27.00 6.48 -18.13
C ALA A 762 -25.48 6.66 -18.26
N HIS A 763 -24.70 5.59 -18.44
CA HIS A 763 -23.25 5.72 -18.57
C HIS A 763 -22.84 6.37 -19.89
N VAL A 764 -23.61 6.19 -20.97
CA VAL A 764 -23.41 6.93 -22.24
C VAL A 764 -23.67 8.42 -22.03
N ARG A 765 -24.74 8.78 -21.32
CA ARG A 765 -25.03 10.18 -20.95
C ARG A 765 -23.91 10.76 -20.08
N ARG A 766 -23.51 10.06 -19.02
CA ARG A 766 -22.41 10.45 -18.12
C ARG A 766 -21.10 10.71 -18.87
N TRP A 767 -20.69 9.79 -19.73
CA TRP A 767 -19.45 9.95 -20.49
C TRP A 767 -19.56 11.05 -21.54
N THR A 768 -20.72 11.23 -22.17
CA THR A 768 -20.97 12.38 -23.04
C THR A 768 -20.80 13.70 -22.29
N VAL A 769 -21.37 13.82 -21.09
CA VAL A 769 -21.21 14.98 -20.20
C VAL A 769 -19.73 15.19 -19.82
N ARG A 770 -19.01 14.14 -19.42
CA ARG A 770 -17.58 14.21 -19.09
C ARG A 770 -16.72 14.67 -20.26
N LEU A 771 -16.94 14.12 -21.45
CA LEU A 771 -16.17 14.46 -22.64
C LEU A 771 -16.41 15.91 -23.08
N LEU A 772 -17.63 16.44 -22.91
CA LEU A 772 -17.94 17.87 -23.09
C LEU A 772 -17.23 18.72 -22.04
N GLY A 773 -17.26 18.32 -20.76
CA GLY A 773 -16.55 19.02 -19.69
C GLY A 773 -15.03 19.03 -19.86
N ASP A 774 -14.45 18.01 -20.48
CA ASP A 774 -13.02 17.93 -20.76
C ASP A 774 -12.56 18.90 -21.87
N GLN A 775 -13.49 19.41 -22.69
CA GLN A 775 -13.25 20.47 -23.67
C GLN A 775 -13.20 21.88 -23.04
N GLY A 776 -13.85 22.08 -21.88
CA GLY A 776 -13.87 23.36 -21.15
C GLY A 776 -14.86 24.40 -21.67
N GLU A 777 -15.36 24.25 -22.89
CA GLU A 777 -16.39 25.11 -23.48
C GLU A 777 -17.37 24.29 -24.32
N VAL A 778 -18.60 24.79 -24.46
CA VAL A 778 -19.65 24.13 -25.22
C VAL A 778 -20.44 25.12 -26.08
N SER A 779 -21.06 24.63 -27.15
CA SER A 779 -21.96 25.44 -27.97
C SER A 779 -23.22 25.86 -27.18
N PRO A 780 -23.91 26.95 -27.56
CA PRO A 780 -25.18 27.33 -26.93
C PRO A 780 -26.27 26.25 -26.98
N GLY A 781 -26.31 25.46 -28.06
CA GLY A 781 -27.24 24.33 -28.18
C GLY A 781 -26.91 23.21 -27.20
N THR A 782 -25.63 22.88 -27.06
CA THR A 782 -25.14 21.89 -26.11
C THR A 782 -25.34 22.33 -24.66
N ALA A 783 -25.08 23.60 -24.33
CA ALA A 783 -25.35 24.16 -23.01
C ALA A 783 -26.83 24.00 -22.62
N LYS A 784 -27.76 24.36 -23.53
CA LYS A 784 -29.21 24.15 -23.31
C LYS A 784 -29.56 22.68 -23.08
N ALA A 785 -28.94 21.76 -23.82
CA ALA A 785 -29.15 20.33 -23.64
C ALA A 785 -28.64 19.82 -22.28
N LEU A 786 -27.46 20.28 -21.84
CA LEU A 786 -26.91 19.95 -20.51
C LEU A 786 -27.80 20.47 -19.38
N ILE A 787 -28.34 21.69 -19.50
CA ILE A 787 -29.28 22.26 -18.53
C ILE A 787 -30.57 21.43 -18.48
N LYS A 788 -31.10 21.04 -19.64
CA LYS A 788 -32.29 20.17 -19.72
C LYS A 788 -32.01 18.80 -19.10
N LEU A 789 -30.82 18.24 -19.32
CA LEU A 789 -30.42 16.96 -18.74
C LEU A 789 -30.32 17.08 -17.21
N ALA A 790 -29.64 18.10 -16.70
CA ALA A 790 -29.50 18.33 -15.26
C ALA A 790 -30.84 18.46 -14.52
N LYS A 791 -31.90 18.90 -15.20
CA LYS A 791 -33.25 18.95 -14.64
C LYS A 791 -33.95 17.60 -14.55
N ASN A 792 -33.66 16.66 -15.45
CA ASN A 792 -34.47 15.45 -15.65
C ASN A 792 -33.67 14.14 -15.49
N GLU A 793 -32.38 14.21 -15.17
CA GLU A 793 -31.49 13.05 -15.12
C GLU A 793 -31.77 12.18 -13.89
N PRO A 794 -32.27 10.93 -14.05
CA PRO A 794 -32.55 10.05 -12.92
C PRO A 794 -31.30 9.43 -12.29
N ASP A 795 -30.18 9.33 -13.01
CA ASP A 795 -28.96 8.66 -12.52
C ASP A 795 -28.06 9.59 -11.68
N ALA A 796 -27.83 9.23 -10.42
CA ALA A 796 -27.04 10.02 -9.47
C ALA A 796 -25.56 10.17 -9.90
N GLU A 797 -24.96 9.15 -10.52
CA GLU A 797 -23.59 9.25 -11.03
C GLU A 797 -23.48 10.27 -12.17
N THR A 798 -24.50 10.35 -13.03
CA THR A 798 -24.58 11.31 -14.13
C THR A 798 -24.81 12.73 -13.63
N ARG A 799 -25.68 12.92 -12.62
CA ARG A 799 -25.82 14.22 -11.93
C ARG A 799 -24.53 14.67 -11.27
N SER A 800 -23.76 13.74 -10.69
CA SER A 800 -22.46 14.03 -10.07
C SER A 800 -21.44 14.50 -11.12
N GLN A 801 -21.42 13.84 -12.28
CA GLN A 801 -20.58 14.26 -13.41
C GLN A 801 -21.03 15.59 -14.03
N LEU A 802 -22.33 15.93 -14.01
CA LEU A 802 -22.83 17.24 -14.42
C LEU A 802 -22.30 18.35 -13.50
N ALA A 803 -22.29 18.14 -12.18
CA ALA A 803 -21.67 19.08 -11.24
C ALA A 803 -20.16 19.22 -11.46
N ALA A 804 -19.45 18.11 -11.68
CA ALA A 804 -18.02 18.14 -12.04
C ALA A 804 -17.77 18.89 -13.36
N THR A 805 -18.66 18.74 -14.34
CA THR A 805 -18.58 19.39 -15.65
C THR A 805 -18.87 20.87 -15.55
N ALA A 806 -19.86 21.29 -14.75
CA ALA A 806 -20.16 22.69 -14.51
C ALA A 806 -18.96 23.44 -13.90
N ARG A 807 -18.15 22.78 -13.07
CA ARG A 807 -16.89 23.34 -12.57
C ARG A 807 -15.90 23.71 -13.70
N ARG A 808 -15.96 22.99 -14.82
CA ARG A 808 -15.00 23.13 -15.94
C ARG A 808 -15.50 24.04 -17.06
N LEU A 809 -16.78 24.44 -17.03
CA LEU A 809 -17.41 25.31 -18.02
C LEU A 809 -17.45 26.76 -17.54
N PRO A 810 -17.53 27.76 -18.44
CA PRO A 810 -17.67 29.15 -18.05
C PRO A 810 -18.96 29.41 -17.26
N PRO A 811 -19.00 30.44 -16.37
CA PRO A 811 -20.14 30.71 -15.49
C PRO A 811 -21.50 30.77 -16.18
N LYS A 812 -21.56 31.31 -17.41
CA LYS A 812 -22.79 31.43 -18.22
C LYS A 812 -23.48 30.08 -18.49
N ASP A 813 -22.72 29.00 -18.60
CA ASP A 813 -23.21 27.66 -18.90
C ASP A 813 -23.25 26.81 -17.62
N ALA A 814 -22.27 27.00 -16.72
CA ALA A 814 -22.12 26.27 -15.48
C ALA A 814 -23.23 26.55 -14.46
N LEU A 815 -23.51 27.83 -14.15
CA LEU A 815 -24.43 28.19 -13.08
C LEU A 815 -25.87 27.73 -13.38
N PRO A 816 -26.40 27.79 -14.62
CA PRO A 816 -27.69 27.21 -14.94
C PRO A 816 -27.77 25.69 -14.75
N ILE A 817 -26.67 24.95 -14.99
CA ILE A 817 -26.60 23.49 -14.74
C ILE A 817 -26.70 23.24 -13.23
N LEU A 818 -25.84 23.89 -12.44
CA LEU A 818 -25.85 23.80 -10.97
C LEU A 818 -27.21 24.24 -10.39
N GLY A 819 -27.87 25.21 -11.02
CA GLY A 819 -29.20 25.69 -10.70
C GLY A 819 -30.30 24.63 -10.82
N GLN A 820 -30.14 23.62 -11.68
CA GLN A 820 -31.09 22.52 -11.80
C GLN A 820 -30.76 21.36 -10.86
N LEU A 821 -29.47 21.09 -10.65
CA LEU A 821 -29.02 20.08 -9.70
C LEU A 821 -29.45 20.46 -8.28
N GLY A 822 -29.77 19.46 -7.45
CA GLY A 822 -30.13 19.72 -6.06
C GLY A 822 -31.57 20.13 -5.78
N LYS A 823 -32.43 20.13 -6.81
CA LYS A 823 -33.88 20.29 -6.63
C LYS A 823 -34.55 19.00 -6.14
N ASP A 824 -33.98 17.85 -6.46
CA ASP A 824 -34.51 16.55 -6.08
C ASP A 824 -34.09 16.15 -4.65
N GLU A 825 -35.01 15.59 -3.88
CA GLU A 825 -34.76 15.17 -2.49
C GLU A 825 -33.69 14.06 -2.40
N GLU A 826 -33.53 13.26 -3.45
CA GLU A 826 -32.49 12.24 -3.54
C GLU A 826 -31.08 12.85 -3.52
N ASP A 827 -30.88 13.99 -4.18
CA ASP A 827 -29.59 14.68 -4.22
C ASP A 827 -29.14 15.13 -2.84
N HIS A 828 -30.08 15.37 -1.92
CA HIS A 828 -29.79 15.86 -0.57
C HIS A 828 -29.28 14.74 0.33
N ARG A 829 -29.72 13.50 0.08
CA ARG A 829 -29.32 12.30 0.81
C ARG A 829 -28.13 11.60 0.17
N ASP A 830 -27.78 11.97 -1.05
CA ASP A 830 -26.65 11.42 -1.77
C ASP A 830 -25.30 11.71 -1.07
N PRO A 831 -24.38 10.73 -1.00
CA PRO A 831 -23.12 10.92 -0.30
C PRO A 831 -22.15 11.93 -0.93
N HIS A 832 -22.22 12.17 -2.24
CA HIS A 832 -21.28 13.07 -2.93
C HIS A 832 -21.90 14.34 -3.51
N LEU A 833 -23.11 14.26 -4.09
CA LEU A 833 -23.75 15.34 -4.85
C LEU A 833 -23.80 16.68 -4.12
N PRO A 834 -24.16 16.77 -2.83
CA PRO A 834 -24.21 18.04 -2.12
C PRO A 834 -22.88 18.82 -2.16
N LEU A 835 -21.75 18.12 -1.98
CA LEU A 835 -20.44 18.76 -2.04
C LEU A 835 -19.98 18.99 -3.48
N MET A 836 -20.32 18.10 -4.43
CA MET A 836 -20.02 18.36 -5.85
C MET A 836 -20.70 19.64 -6.35
N ILE A 837 -21.95 19.85 -5.99
CA ILE A 837 -22.70 21.08 -6.34
C ILE A 837 -22.05 22.29 -5.67
N TRP A 838 -21.71 22.21 -4.39
CA TRP A 838 -20.98 23.27 -3.70
C TRP A 838 -19.66 23.59 -4.41
N TRP A 839 -18.83 22.60 -4.74
CA TRP A 839 -17.54 22.83 -5.41
C TRP A 839 -17.70 23.38 -6.83
N GLY A 840 -18.84 23.11 -7.49
CA GLY A 840 -19.22 23.79 -8.73
C GLY A 840 -19.43 25.29 -8.52
N PHE A 841 -20.20 25.70 -7.50
CA PHE A 841 -20.38 27.11 -7.17
C PHE A 841 -19.10 27.79 -6.68
N GLU A 842 -18.30 27.06 -5.90
CA GLU A 842 -17.05 27.52 -5.32
C GLU A 842 -16.05 27.93 -6.42
N GLU A 843 -15.89 27.15 -7.49
CA GLU A 843 -15.00 27.49 -8.59
C GLU A 843 -15.35 28.84 -9.24
N HIS A 844 -16.65 29.14 -9.33
CA HIS A 844 -17.17 30.38 -9.93
C HIS A 844 -17.31 31.54 -8.95
N ALA A 845 -17.03 31.34 -7.66
CA ALA A 845 -17.29 32.33 -6.62
C ALA A 845 -16.45 33.62 -6.76
N ASN A 846 -15.37 33.62 -7.54
CA ASN A 846 -14.62 34.85 -7.81
C ASN A 846 -15.33 35.77 -8.83
N ASP A 847 -16.25 35.24 -9.63
CA ASP A 847 -17.12 36.01 -10.53
C ASP A 847 -18.44 36.36 -9.83
N HIS A 848 -18.37 37.37 -8.97
CA HIS A 848 -19.51 37.87 -8.21
C HIS A 848 -20.70 38.26 -9.09
N ALA A 849 -20.46 38.84 -10.27
CA ALA A 849 -21.52 39.32 -11.14
C ALA A 849 -22.37 38.15 -11.67
N SER A 850 -21.71 37.10 -12.16
CA SER A 850 -22.39 35.90 -12.65
C SER A 850 -23.16 35.18 -11.53
N ILE A 851 -22.57 35.03 -10.34
CA ILE A 851 -23.23 34.40 -9.18
C ILE A 851 -24.44 35.21 -8.72
N LEU A 852 -24.30 36.53 -8.54
CA LEU A 852 -25.41 37.39 -8.13
C LEU A 852 -26.54 37.40 -9.17
N ASN A 853 -26.21 37.43 -10.46
CA ASN A 853 -27.20 37.32 -11.53
C ASN A 853 -27.94 35.97 -11.51
N HIS A 854 -27.25 34.88 -11.17
CA HIS A 854 -27.88 33.58 -10.96
C HIS A 854 -28.89 33.63 -9.80
N PHE A 855 -28.50 34.16 -8.65
CA PHE A 855 -29.38 34.30 -7.48
C PHE A 855 -30.39 35.46 -7.58
N ASN A 856 -30.39 36.26 -8.64
CA ASN A 856 -31.46 37.25 -8.85
C ASN A 856 -32.83 36.60 -9.16
N LYS A 857 -32.82 35.30 -9.48
CA LYS A 857 -34.02 34.52 -9.77
C LYS A 857 -34.47 33.74 -8.51
N PRO A 858 -35.66 33.99 -7.95
CA PRO A 858 -36.12 33.32 -6.72
C PRO A 858 -36.08 31.79 -6.78
N GLU A 859 -36.33 31.20 -7.93
CA GLU A 859 -36.30 29.74 -8.15
C GLU A 859 -34.91 29.10 -7.97
N ASN A 860 -33.84 29.91 -7.97
CA ASN A 860 -32.46 29.43 -7.79
C ASN A 860 -32.02 29.41 -6.31
N TRP A 861 -32.85 29.91 -5.38
CA TRP A 861 -32.54 29.91 -3.94
C TRP A 861 -32.96 28.64 -3.20
N ASN A 862 -34.08 28.04 -3.63
CA ASN A 862 -34.72 26.93 -2.91
C ASN A 862 -34.16 25.56 -3.34
N GLN A 863 -32.82 25.44 -3.35
CA GLN A 863 -32.15 24.16 -3.48
C GLN A 863 -32.05 23.54 -2.09
N GLY A 864 -32.87 22.52 -1.80
CA GLY A 864 -32.84 21.86 -0.49
C GLY A 864 -31.53 21.08 -0.21
N THR A 865 -30.57 21.07 -1.15
CA THR A 865 -29.33 20.32 -1.01
C THR A 865 -28.43 20.96 0.04
N LYS A 866 -28.16 20.19 1.08
CA LYS A 866 -27.37 20.64 2.21
C LYS A 866 -26.23 19.66 2.45
N ALA A 867 -25.02 20.04 2.05
CA ALA A 867 -23.82 19.27 2.39
C ALA A 867 -23.56 19.40 3.89
N ASN A 868 -23.64 18.30 4.64
CA ASN A 868 -23.53 18.31 6.11
C ASN A 868 -24.49 19.33 6.77
N GLY A 869 -25.68 19.53 6.22
CA GLY A 869 -26.64 20.51 6.73
C GLY A 869 -26.44 21.96 6.25
N VAL A 870 -25.45 22.22 5.38
CA VAL A 870 -25.09 23.56 4.88
C VAL A 870 -25.41 23.72 3.39
N SER A 871 -26.09 24.80 3.03
CA SER A 871 -26.47 25.09 1.64
C SER A 871 -25.33 25.75 0.83
N PRO A 872 -25.32 25.67 -0.51
CA PRO A 872 -24.32 26.35 -1.34
C PRO A 872 -24.26 27.87 -1.08
N GLN A 873 -25.41 28.53 -0.90
CA GLN A 873 -25.49 29.97 -0.61
C GLN A 873 -24.92 30.33 0.78
N GLU A 874 -25.11 29.47 1.78
CA GLU A 874 -24.48 29.63 3.10
C GLU A 874 -22.95 29.53 2.98
N ASN A 875 -22.46 28.57 2.20
CA ASN A 875 -21.03 28.41 1.94
C ASN A 875 -20.45 29.54 1.06
N LEU A 876 -21.18 30.07 0.08
CA LEU A 876 -20.78 31.25 -0.70
C LEU A 876 -20.60 32.46 0.22
N MET A 877 -21.59 32.70 1.09
CA MET A 877 -21.51 33.76 2.09
C MET A 877 -20.31 33.57 3.01
N ARG A 878 -20.10 32.34 3.52
CA ARG A 878 -18.95 31.99 4.36
C ARG A 878 -17.63 32.28 3.63
N ARG A 879 -17.48 31.86 2.38
CA ARG A 879 -16.27 32.07 1.57
C ARG A 879 -15.96 33.56 1.40
N TRP A 880 -16.92 34.35 0.92
CA TRP A 880 -16.72 35.77 0.65
C TRP A 880 -16.45 36.57 1.92
N ALA A 881 -17.15 36.24 3.02
CA ALA A 881 -16.87 36.85 4.32
C ALA A 881 -15.48 36.48 4.86
N LEU A 882 -15.05 35.22 4.67
CA LEU A 882 -13.72 34.72 5.06
C LEU A 882 -12.57 35.35 4.27
N SER A 883 -12.80 35.83 3.05
CA SER A 883 -11.74 36.54 2.33
C SER A 883 -11.47 37.91 2.96
N GLY A 884 -12.55 38.64 3.34
CA GLY A 884 -12.49 40.00 3.88
C GLY A 884 -12.05 41.05 2.88
N GLN A 885 -11.93 40.67 1.60
CA GLN A 885 -11.70 41.63 0.54
C GLN A 885 -12.94 42.50 0.38
N GLN A 886 -12.75 43.81 0.16
CA GLN A 886 -13.86 44.76 0.05
C GLN A 886 -14.89 44.34 -1.02
N LYS A 887 -14.42 43.87 -2.18
CA LYS A 887 -15.27 43.37 -3.28
C LYS A 887 -16.14 42.17 -2.86
N ASP A 888 -15.59 41.24 -2.09
CA ASP A 888 -16.29 40.04 -1.63
C ASP A 888 -17.30 40.40 -0.52
N LEU A 889 -16.96 41.32 0.37
CA LEU A 889 -17.87 41.86 1.39
C LEU A 889 -19.04 42.65 0.77
N ILE A 890 -18.82 43.36 -0.33
CA ILE A 890 -19.88 44.00 -1.12
C ILE A 890 -20.79 42.93 -1.78
N ALA A 891 -20.21 41.82 -2.24
CA ALA A 891 -20.98 40.70 -2.76
C ALA A 891 -21.81 40.02 -1.65
N CYS A 892 -21.30 39.87 -0.42
CA CYS A 892 -22.08 39.45 0.73
C CYS A 892 -23.31 40.35 0.93
N ALA A 893 -23.13 41.68 0.89
CA ALA A 893 -24.24 42.62 1.03
C ALA A 893 -25.30 42.42 -0.06
N SER A 894 -24.84 42.29 -1.31
CA SER A 894 -25.72 42.10 -2.46
C SER A 894 -26.45 40.76 -2.42
N LEU A 895 -25.80 39.69 -1.95
CA LEU A 895 -26.43 38.38 -1.76
C LEU A 895 -27.51 38.44 -0.66
N LEU A 896 -27.26 39.16 0.44
CA LEU A 896 -28.28 39.39 1.48
C LEU A 896 -29.51 40.13 0.94
N GLU A 897 -29.29 41.16 0.10
CA GLU A 897 -30.36 41.94 -0.53
C GLU A 897 -31.23 41.09 -1.48
N LEU A 898 -30.64 40.09 -2.14
CA LEU A 898 -31.34 39.20 -3.07
C LEU A 898 -32.11 38.05 -2.38
N ALA A 899 -31.89 37.82 -1.07
CA ALA A 899 -32.52 36.71 -0.36
C ALA A 899 -34.07 36.83 -0.40
N PRO A 900 -34.80 35.84 -0.95
CA PRO A 900 -36.22 36.00 -1.26
C PRO A 900 -37.14 35.86 -0.05
N ASN A 901 -36.63 35.28 1.05
CA ASN A 901 -37.41 35.06 2.26
C ASN A 901 -36.51 35.01 3.51
N LYS A 902 -37.14 35.05 4.69
CA LYS A 902 -36.43 35.05 5.99
C LYS A 902 -35.58 33.80 6.21
N GLU A 903 -35.95 32.64 5.66
CA GLU A 903 -35.18 31.41 5.82
C GLU A 903 -33.83 31.51 5.12
N GLN A 904 -33.83 31.95 3.86
CA GLN A 904 -32.60 32.16 3.08
C GLN A 904 -31.71 33.23 3.71
N THR A 905 -32.29 34.35 4.16
CA THR A 905 -31.56 35.34 4.98
C THR A 905 -30.92 34.69 6.21
N SER A 906 -31.61 33.73 6.86
CA SER A 906 -31.05 33.02 8.00
C SER A 906 -29.85 32.16 7.65
N PHE A 907 -29.87 31.46 6.51
CA PHE A 907 -28.73 30.64 6.05
C PHE A 907 -27.52 31.49 5.71
N LEU A 908 -27.73 32.59 4.99
CA LEU A 908 -26.65 33.55 4.71
C LEU A 908 -26.05 34.08 6.02
N MET A 909 -26.88 34.49 6.98
CA MET A 909 -26.39 34.97 8.28
C MET A 909 -25.58 33.91 9.03
N LYS A 910 -26.00 32.64 9.02
CA LYS A 910 -25.20 31.54 9.60
C LYS A 910 -23.83 31.41 8.93
N GLY A 911 -23.78 31.47 7.60
CA GLY A 911 -22.52 31.42 6.86
C GLY A 911 -21.60 32.61 7.16
N PHE A 912 -22.18 33.79 7.26
CA PHE A 912 -21.47 35.03 7.63
C PHE A 912 -20.93 34.95 9.07
N GLU A 913 -21.74 34.51 10.03
CA GLU A 913 -21.31 34.30 11.42
C GLU A 913 -20.21 33.25 11.51
N LYS A 914 -20.33 32.15 10.77
CA LYS A 914 -19.33 31.08 10.73
C LYS A 914 -17.99 31.56 10.16
N ALA A 915 -18.00 32.54 9.25
CA ALA A 915 -16.77 33.13 8.71
C ALA A 915 -15.96 33.93 9.74
N PHE A 916 -16.60 34.42 10.80
CA PHE A 916 -15.97 35.23 11.85
C PHE A 916 -16.03 34.57 13.23
N GLU A 917 -16.38 33.28 13.29
CA GLU A 917 -16.39 32.55 14.55
C GLU A 917 -14.99 32.59 15.19
N GLY A 918 -14.94 33.11 16.41
CA GLY A 918 -13.71 33.27 17.18
C GLY A 918 -12.86 34.49 16.83
N SER A 919 -13.25 35.37 15.89
CA SER A 919 -12.48 36.58 15.50
C SER A 919 -13.24 37.90 15.73
N SER A 920 -12.49 39.00 15.87
CA SER A 920 -13.03 40.37 15.76
C SER A 920 -13.36 40.70 14.30
N LEU A 921 -14.35 41.56 14.08
CA LEU A 921 -14.78 41.91 12.73
C LEU A 921 -13.91 43.02 12.13
N PRO A 922 -13.49 42.92 10.86
CA PRO A 922 -12.89 44.04 10.15
C PRO A 922 -13.94 45.15 9.93
N PRO A 923 -13.52 46.40 9.66
CA PRO A 923 -14.45 47.43 9.23
C PRO A 923 -15.18 46.97 7.96
N PHE A 924 -16.51 46.95 8.00
CA PHE A 924 -17.33 46.54 6.86
C PHE A 924 -17.62 47.71 5.93
N PRO A 925 -17.73 47.46 4.61
CA PRO A 925 -18.27 48.44 3.68
C PRO A 925 -19.66 48.90 4.12
N GLU A 926 -19.97 50.18 3.91
CA GLU A 926 -21.26 50.78 4.29
C GLU A 926 -22.45 49.97 3.74
N LYS A 927 -22.35 49.51 2.49
CA LYS A 927 -23.37 48.65 1.86
C LYS A 927 -23.66 47.40 2.69
N LEU A 928 -22.63 46.73 3.19
CA LEU A 928 -22.77 45.52 4.01
C LEU A 928 -23.36 45.86 5.39
N VAL A 929 -22.94 46.97 5.99
CA VAL A 929 -23.53 47.46 7.26
C VAL A 929 -25.03 47.68 7.12
N LEU A 930 -25.46 48.35 6.04
CA LEU A 930 -26.86 48.62 5.75
C LEU A 930 -27.65 47.33 5.45
N ALA A 931 -27.09 46.41 4.67
CA ALA A 931 -27.73 45.13 4.38
C ALA A 931 -27.93 44.29 5.65
N LEU A 932 -26.90 44.20 6.50
CA LEU A 932 -26.97 43.48 7.79
C LEU A 932 -28.04 44.10 8.71
N ALA A 933 -28.09 45.43 8.80
CA ALA A 933 -29.10 46.14 9.59
C ALA A 933 -30.54 45.88 9.12
N LYS A 934 -30.77 45.76 7.81
CA LYS A 934 -32.09 45.45 7.23
C LYS A 934 -32.53 44.00 7.48
N THR A 935 -31.59 43.07 7.60
CA THR A 935 -31.89 41.63 7.56
C THR A 935 -32.46 41.00 8.83
N ARG A 936 -32.31 41.57 10.05
CA ARG A 936 -32.97 41.04 11.28
C ARG A 936 -32.72 41.89 12.55
N GLY A 937 -33.76 42.05 13.39
CA GLY A 937 -33.61 42.35 14.83
C GLY A 937 -32.95 41.21 15.63
N ASN A 938 -32.49 41.47 16.86
CA ASN A 938 -31.63 40.67 17.76
C ASN A 938 -30.29 40.14 17.18
N GLY A 939 -30.17 39.82 15.88
CA GLY A 939 -28.88 39.59 15.20
C GLY A 939 -28.01 40.86 15.13
N ASP A 940 -28.67 42.02 15.18
CA ASP A 940 -28.06 43.33 15.38
C ASP A 940 -27.19 43.38 16.67
N LEU A 941 -27.63 42.73 17.76
CA LEU A 941 -26.94 42.80 19.05
C LEU A 941 -25.58 42.08 19.02
N ILE A 942 -25.50 40.83 18.53
CA ILE A 942 -24.24 40.05 18.48
C ILE A 942 -23.23 40.69 17.52
N LEU A 943 -23.70 41.15 16.36
CA LEU A 943 -22.85 41.80 15.37
C LEU A 943 -22.35 43.16 15.89
N LYS A 944 -23.21 43.96 16.53
CA LYS A 944 -22.83 45.22 17.18
C LYS A 944 -21.83 44.99 18.31
N ILE A 945 -22.02 43.95 19.13
CA ILE A 945 -21.02 43.53 20.13
C ILE A 945 -19.68 43.25 19.44
N ARG A 946 -19.64 42.39 18.40
CA ARG A 946 -18.41 42.06 17.66
C ARG A 946 -17.77 43.25 16.92
N ARG A 947 -18.52 44.33 16.68
CA ARG A 947 -18.03 45.64 16.19
C ARG A 947 -17.58 46.60 17.30
N GLN A 948 -17.58 46.14 18.55
CA GLN A 948 -17.25 46.93 19.74
C GLN A 948 -18.20 48.12 20.00
N ASP A 949 -19.48 47.99 19.61
CA ASP A 949 -20.52 48.98 19.94
C ASP A 949 -20.79 48.97 21.46
N LYS A 950 -20.55 50.12 22.10
CA LYS A 950 -20.68 50.30 23.55
C LYS A 950 -22.13 50.20 24.03
N ALA A 951 -23.10 50.67 23.25
CA ALA A 951 -24.52 50.62 23.62
C ALA A 951 -25.05 49.18 23.54
N ALA A 952 -24.69 48.47 22.48
CA ALA A 952 -25.00 47.04 22.32
C ALA A 952 -24.38 46.19 23.42
N THR A 953 -23.14 46.48 23.81
CA THR A 953 -22.47 45.78 24.92
C THR A 953 -23.24 45.96 26.24
N THR A 954 -23.66 47.19 26.56
CA THR A 954 -24.50 47.45 27.74
C THR A 954 -25.83 46.71 27.68
N MET A 955 -26.52 46.74 26.52
CA MET A 955 -27.78 46.01 26.33
C MET A 955 -27.61 44.50 26.52
N ALA A 956 -26.53 43.92 25.99
CA ALA A 956 -26.25 42.48 26.16
C ALA A 956 -25.98 42.10 27.62
N ILE A 957 -25.27 42.95 28.36
CA ILE A 957 -25.04 42.74 29.79
C ILE A 957 -26.38 42.74 30.55
N GLU A 958 -27.28 43.68 30.25
CA GLU A 958 -28.61 43.71 30.86
C GLU A 958 -29.49 42.52 30.46
N GLU A 959 -29.41 42.06 29.21
CA GLU A 959 -30.13 40.88 28.73
C GLU A 959 -29.69 39.60 29.47
N LEU A 960 -28.38 39.47 29.72
CA LEU A 960 -27.80 38.38 30.52
C LEU A 960 -28.25 38.45 31.98
N LYS A 961 -28.38 39.65 32.58
CA LYS A 961 -28.88 39.83 33.95
C LYS A 961 -30.37 39.49 34.08
N GLY A 962 -31.18 39.93 33.11
CA GLY A 962 -32.64 39.78 33.14
C GLY A 962 -33.13 38.34 32.94
N GLN A 963 -32.28 37.46 32.40
CA GLN A 963 -32.59 36.05 32.07
C GLN A 963 -33.83 35.84 31.16
N LYS A 964 -34.30 36.89 30.49
CA LYS A 964 -35.50 36.85 29.61
C LYS A 964 -35.19 36.23 28.25
N ALA A 965 -33.95 36.36 27.76
CA ALA A 965 -33.49 35.72 26.53
C ALA A 965 -33.44 34.19 26.58
N SER A 966 -33.65 33.58 25.41
CA SER A 966 -33.47 32.14 25.22
C SER A 966 -32.04 31.70 25.58
N LEU A 967 -31.89 30.45 26.02
CA LEU A 967 -30.57 29.90 26.39
C LEU A 967 -29.55 30.01 25.24
N ALA A 968 -29.98 29.69 24.01
CA ALA A 968 -29.12 29.78 22.82
C ALA A 968 -28.60 31.21 22.61
N LEU A 969 -29.45 32.23 22.77
CA LEU A 969 -29.05 33.62 22.64
C LEU A 969 -28.11 34.06 23.78
N ARG A 970 -28.37 33.62 25.02
CA ARG A 970 -27.47 33.91 26.15
C ARG A 970 -26.07 33.30 25.95
N ILE A 971 -25.98 32.08 25.45
CA ILE A 971 -24.69 31.45 25.10
C ILE A 971 -23.98 32.26 24.00
N GLN A 972 -24.69 32.68 22.95
CA GLN A 972 -24.13 33.50 21.88
C GLN A 972 -23.63 34.86 22.37
N ILE A 973 -24.40 35.55 23.24
CA ILE A 973 -23.99 36.82 23.84
C ILE A 973 -22.73 36.64 24.70
N THR A 974 -22.72 35.63 25.58
CA THR A 974 -21.56 35.30 26.44
C THR A 974 -20.30 35.08 25.60
N ARG A 975 -20.40 34.31 24.51
CA ARG A 975 -19.28 34.07 23.57
C ARG A 975 -18.81 35.36 22.90
N ALA A 976 -19.74 36.17 22.39
CA ALA A 976 -19.44 37.41 21.69
C ALA A 976 -18.78 38.47 22.60
N LEU A 977 -19.25 38.61 23.85
CA LEU A 977 -18.63 39.49 24.84
C LEU A 977 -17.18 39.07 25.17
N GLY A 978 -16.95 37.76 25.28
CA GLY A 978 -15.60 37.21 25.44
C GLY A 978 -14.70 37.46 24.21
N ASP A 979 -15.22 37.28 23.00
CA ASP A 979 -14.48 37.50 21.74
C ASP A 979 -14.02 38.96 21.57
N VAL A 980 -14.83 39.91 22.06
CA VAL A 980 -14.55 41.35 21.95
C VAL A 980 -13.58 41.85 23.01
N GLY A 981 -13.59 41.24 24.20
CA GLY A 981 -12.69 41.61 25.28
C GLY A 981 -13.03 42.94 25.98
N GLU A 982 -14.30 43.38 25.98
CA GLU A 982 -14.72 44.60 26.69
C GLU A 982 -14.82 44.37 28.21
N ASN A 983 -13.93 44.97 29.00
CA ASN A 983 -13.79 44.73 30.46
C ASN A 983 -15.10 44.88 31.26
N LYS A 984 -16.06 45.69 30.78
CA LYS A 984 -17.38 45.85 31.42
C LYS A 984 -18.18 44.55 31.51
N ALA A 985 -17.87 43.55 30.68
CA ALA A 985 -18.53 42.25 30.70
C ALA A 985 -18.02 41.33 31.84
N ILE A 986 -16.83 41.58 32.41
CA ILE A 986 -16.20 40.71 33.40
C ILE A 986 -17.13 40.42 34.61
N PRO A 987 -17.80 41.41 35.25
CA PRO A 987 -18.65 41.15 36.41
C PRO A 987 -19.84 40.21 36.11
N ILE A 988 -20.51 40.39 34.96
CA ILE A 988 -21.65 39.54 34.60
C ILE A 988 -21.19 38.13 34.20
N LEU A 989 -20.04 38.00 33.54
CA LEU A 989 -19.46 36.70 33.19
C LEU A 989 -19.04 35.93 34.45
N LEU A 990 -18.43 36.59 35.45
CA LEU A 990 -18.12 35.98 36.75
C LEU A 990 -19.40 35.55 37.50
N GLN A 991 -20.46 36.37 37.45
CA GLN A 991 -21.75 36.02 38.04
C GLN A 991 -22.37 34.78 37.38
N ILE A 992 -22.32 34.70 36.05
CA ILE A 992 -22.82 33.55 35.28
C ILE A 992 -21.97 32.31 35.53
N ALA A 993 -20.64 32.42 35.54
CA ALA A 993 -19.77 31.30 35.86
C ALA A 993 -20.15 30.69 37.22
N ARG A 994 -20.43 31.53 38.22
CA ARG A 994 -20.78 31.10 39.59
C ARG A 994 -22.19 30.53 39.73
N LYS A 995 -23.20 31.18 39.14
CA LYS A 995 -24.64 30.89 39.43
C LYS A 995 -25.48 30.57 38.20
N GLY A 996 -24.88 30.49 37.02
CA GLY A 996 -25.56 30.26 35.75
C GLY A 996 -26.26 28.90 35.70
N LYS A 997 -27.47 28.89 35.14
CA LYS A 997 -28.22 27.67 34.82
C LYS A 997 -28.75 27.76 33.38
N PRO A 998 -28.67 26.67 32.59
CA PRO A 998 -28.03 25.38 32.88
C PRO A 998 -26.49 25.44 32.82
N LEU A 999 -25.83 24.33 33.17
CA LEU A 999 -24.37 24.18 33.29
C LEU A 999 -23.60 24.69 32.06
N SER A 1000 -24.15 24.48 30.86
CA SER A 1000 -23.54 24.89 29.58
C SER A 1000 -23.33 26.40 29.47
N LEU A 1001 -24.19 27.21 30.10
CA LEU A 1001 -24.03 28.68 30.11
C LEU A 1001 -22.87 29.10 31.03
N SER A 1002 -22.69 28.41 32.16
CA SER A 1002 -21.57 28.64 33.09
C SER A 1002 -20.24 28.21 32.48
N GLN A 1003 -20.22 27.11 31.73
CA GLN A 1003 -19.05 26.66 30.96
C GLN A 1003 -18.64 27.72 29.92
N GLU A 1004 -19.59 28.22 29.14
CA GLU A 1004 -19.31 29.27 28.15
C GLU A 1004 -18.80 30.56 28.82
N ALA A 1005 -19.29 30.90 30.02
CA ALA A 1005 -18.81 32.07 30.75
C ALA A 1005 -17.36 31.93 31.22
N LEU A 1006 -16.93 30.73 31.67
CA LEU A 1006 -15.53 30.44 31.99
C LEU A 1006 -14.63 30.57 30.75
N LEU A 1007 -15.08 30.06 29.59
CA LEU A 1007 -14.37 30.23 28.31
C LEU A 1007 -14.31 31.69 27.86
N GLY A 1008 -15.37 32.46 28.07
CA GLY A 1008 -15.40 33.89 27.80
C GLY A 1008 -14.42 34.66 28.68
N LEU A 1009 -14.41 34.40 30.00
CA LEU A 1009 -13.49 35.00 30.96
C LEU A 1009 -12.02 34.73 30.63
N GLN A 1010 -11.72 33.56 30.04
CA GLN A 1010 -10.36 33.23 29.60
C GLN A 1010 -9.79 34.28 28.65
N LYS A 1011 -10.61 34.98 27.86
CA LYS A 1011 -10.15 35.94 26.84
C LYS A 1011 -9.73 37.30 27.41
N PHE A 1012 -10.01 37.57 28.69
CA PHE A 1012 -9.63 38.81 29.36
C PHE A 1012 -8.31 38.64 30.14
N PRO A 1013 -7.35 39.57 30.07
CA PRO A 1013 -6.09 39.48 30.81
C PRO A 1013 -6.18 39.93 32.29
N ASP A 1014 -7.37 40.28 32.78
CA ASP A 1014 -7.58 40.91 34.09
C ASP A 1014 -7.24 39.96 35.27
N PRO A 1015 -6.26 40.31 36.14
CA PRO A 1015 -5.88 39.50 37.29
C PRO A 1015 -6.98 39.31 38.35
N GLU A 1016 -7.99 40.20 38.41
CA GLU A 1016 -9.10 40.06 39.35
C GLU A 1016 -10.00 38.86 39.05
N ILE A 1017 -10.00 38.39 37.79
CA ILE A 1017 -10.71 37.16 37.40
C ILE A 1017 -10.14 35.97 38.18
N ALA A 1018 -8.82 35.82 38.23
CA ALA A 1018 -8.18 34.71 38.92
C ALA A 1018 -8.51 34.71 40.43
N LYS A 1019 -8.45 35.89 41.07
CA LYS A 1019 -8.80 36.05 42.49
C LYS A 1019 -10.26 35.71 42.75
N ALA A 1020 -11.17 36.15 41.89
CA ALA A 1020 -12.61 35.89 42.03
C ALA A 1020 -12.93 34.39 41.86
N ILE A 1021 -12.31 33.73 40.86
CA ILE A 1021 -12.49 32.29 40.62
C ILE A 1021 -11.93 31.46 41.78
N ILE A 1022 -10.76 31.81 42.33
CA ILE A 1022 -10.17 31.11 43.50
C ILE A 1022 -11.06 31.29 44.73
N ARG A 1023 -11.48 32.52 45.04
CA ARG A 1023 -12.38 32.82 46.18
C ARG A 1023 -13.68 32.02 46.12
N ASP A 1024 -14.28 31.95 44.94
CA ASP A 1024 -15.58 31.29 44.75
C ASP A 1024 -15.44 29.79 44.41
N PHE A 1025 -14.21 29.24 44.39
CA PHE A 1025 -13.90 27.89 43.87
C PHE A 1025 -14.75 26.79 44.52
N GLY A 1026 -14.84 26.79 45.85
CA GLY A 1026 -15.63 25.82 46.61
C GLY A 1026 -17.14 25.90 46.38
N THR A 1027 -17.64 26.97 45.73
CA THR A 1027 -19.05 27.13 45.39
C THR A 1027 -19.42 26.63 43.99
N PHE A 1028 -18.43 26.29 43.15
CA PHE A 1028 -18.70 25.69 41.84
C PHE A 1028 -19.16 24.24 41.98
N PRO A 1029 -20.14 23.79 41.16
CA PRO A 1029 -20.41 22.36 40.94
C PRO A 1029 -19.13 21.60 40.58
N LYS A 1030 -19.04 20.33 40.98
CA LYS A 1030 -17.83 19.50 40.72
C LYS A 1030 -17.50 19.44 39.22
N GLU A 1031 -18.51 19.46 38.36
CA GLU A 1031 -18.38 19.44 36.90
C GLU A 1031 -17.79 20.74 36.32
N LEU A 1032 -17.76 21.85 37.07
CA LEU A 1032 -17.15 23.13 36.65
C LEU A 1032 -15.80 23.41 37.31
N GLN A 1033 -15.47 22.75 38.43
CA GLN A 1033 -14.22 22.98 39.15
C GLN A 1033 -12.99 22.73 38.26
N GLN A 1034 -13.01 21.68 37.42
CA GLN A 1034 -11.92 21.44 36.47
C GLN A 1034 -11.82 22.54 35.40
N GLY A 1035 -12.96 23.00 34.86
CA GLY A 1035 -12.98 24.14 33.92
C GLY A 1035 -12.42 25.43 34.54
N ALA A 1036 -12.65 25.67 35.84
CA ALA A 1036 -12.07 26.79 36.58
C ALA A 1036 -10.55 26.65 36.77
N LEU A 1037 -10.05 25.43 37.06
CA LEU A 1037 -8.61 25.17 37.13
C LEU A 1037 -7.93 25.33 35.76
N HIS A 1038 -8.57 24.87 34.68
CA HIS A 1038 -8.12 25.07 33.29
C HIS A 1038 -7.99 26.54 32.92
N LEU A 1039 -8.97 27.35 33.35
CA LEU A 1039 -8.97 28.80 33.20
C LEU A 1039 -7.76 29.42 33.92
N LEU A 1040 -7.57 29.11 35.20
CA LEU A 1040 -6.47 29.65 36.02
C LEU A 1040 -5.09 29.21 35.51
N ALA A 1041 -4.96 27.99 34.98
CA ALA A 1041 -3.72 27.48 34.40
C ALA A 1041 -3.34 28.13 33.05
N SER A 1042 -4.24 28.88 32.41
CA SER A 1042 -4.03 29.39 31.04
C SER A 1042 -3.04 30.55 30.93
N ARG A 1043 -2.72 31.24 32.04
CA ARG A 1043 -1.77 32.37 32.09
C ARG A 1043 -0.79 32.20 33.23
N SER A 1044 0.45 32.64 33.04
CA SER A 1044 1.51 32.45 34.03
C SER A 1044 1.23 33.16 35.36
N SER A 1045 0.63 34.36 35.31
CA SER A 1045 0.26 35.13 36.50
C SER A 1045 -0.86 34.47 37.29
N TRP A 1046 -1.89 33.97 36.60
CA TRP A 1046 -3.02 33.28 37.23
C TRP A 1046 -2.63 31.91 37.78
N ALA A 1047 -1.78 31.18 37.05
CA ALA A 1047 -1.21 29.92 37.50
C ALA A 1047 -0.36 30.13 38.76
N LEU A 1048 0.37 31.24 38.87
CA LEU A 1048 1.10 31.58 40.10
C LEU A 1048 0.16 31.78 41.29
N THR A 1049 -0.94 32.53 41.11
CA THR A 1049 -1.96 32.71 42.16
C THR A 1049 -2.64 31.38 42.53
N LEU A 1050 -2.87 30.50 41.56
CA LEU A 1050 -3.40 29.16 41.81
C LEU A 1050 -2.42 28.30 42.63
N VAL A 1051 -1.12 28.34 42.32
CA VAL A 1051 -0.09 27.65 43.12
C VAL A 1051 -0.04 28.20 44.55
N GLU A 1052 -0.21 29.50 44.73
CA GLU A 1052 -0.29 30.12 46.06
C GLU A 1052 -1.53 29.65 46.83
N ALA A 1053 -2.69 29.51 46.16
CA ALA A 1053 -3.90 28.97 46.77
C ALA A 1053 -3.74 27.50 47.23
N PHE A 1054 -2.97 26.70 46.49
CA PHE A 1054 -2.58 25.35 46.95
C PHE A 1054 -1.59 25.38 48.12
N ALA A 1055 -0.75 26.40 48.21
CA ALA A 1055 0.22 26.57 49.28
C ALA A 1055 -0.45 27.00 50.60
N SER A 1056 -1.45 27.89 50.52
CA SER A 1056 -2.23 28.38 51.66
C SER A 1056 -3.30 27.40 52.13
N GLY A 1057 -3.70 26.43 51.29
CA GLY A 1057 -4.76 25.47 51.57
C GLY A 1057 -6.16 25.95 51.17
N ASP A 1058 -6.27 27.08 50.48
CA ASP A 1058 -7.55 27.61 49.97
C ASP A 1058 -8.18 26.67 48.91
N ILE A 1059 -7.35 25.92 48.18
CA ILE A 1059 -7.76 24.83 47.31
C ILE A 1059 -6.97 23.57 47.70
N ALA A 1060 -7.67 22.44 47.87
CA ALA A 1060 -7.06 21.15 48.17
C ALA A 1060 -6.19 20.66 47.00
N LYS A 1061 -5.01 20.10 47.28
CA LYS A 1061 -4.07 19.63 46.24
C LYS A 1061 -4.64 18.50 45.38
N GLU A 1062 -5.61 17.77 45.91
CA GLU A 1062 -6.30 16.67 45.23
C GLU A 1062 -7.31 17.18 44.19
N ALA A 1063 -7.62 18.48 44.20
CA ALA A 1063 -8.54 19.09 43.24
C ALA A 1063 -7.88 19.30 41.87
N ILE A 1064 -6.55 19.41 41.80
CA ILE A 1064 -5.84 19.58 40.53
C ILE A 1064 -5.58 18.23 39.85
N ASP A 1065 -6.00 18.12 38.60
CA ASP A 1065 -5.69 16.95 37.78
C ASP A 1065 -4.28 17.03 37.16
N SER A 1066 -3.82 15.89 36.65
CA SER A 1066 -2.50 15.79 36.02
C SER A 1066 -2.38 16.66 34.77
N GLU A 1067 -3.49 16.91 34.06
CA GLU A 1067 -3.55 17.78 32.89
C GLU A 1067 -3.24 19.23 33.24
N THR A 1068 -3.97 19.80 34.20
CA THR A 1068 -3.81 21.18 34.64
C THR A 1068 -2.39 21.39 35.17
N LEU A 1069 -1.88 20.43 35.95
CA LEU A 1069 -0.53 20.48 36.48
C LEU A 1069 0.53 20.44 35.34
N ALA A 1070 0.34 19.59 34.33
CA ALA A 1070 1.21 19.56 33.15
C ALA A 1070 1.17 20.88 32.38
N ARG A 1071 -0.03 21.45 32.18
CA ARG A 1071 -0.24 22.75 31.51
C ARG A 1071 0.49 23.88 32.24
N MET A 1072 0.40 23.93 33.57
CA MET A 1072 1.07 24.95 34.36
C MET A 1072 2.61 24.89 34.24
N ARG A 1073 3.19 23.69 34.06
CA ARG A 1073 4.65 23.51 33.83
C ARG A 1073 5.14 24.05 32.48
N LEU A 1074 4.24 24.29 31.53
CA LEU A 1074 4.57 24.81 30.18
C LEU A 1074 4.87 26.31 30.19
N HIS A 1075 4.46 27.04 31.22
CA HIS A 1075 4.77 28.46 31.37
C HIS A 1075 6.28 28.67 31.49
N LYS A 1076 6.81 29.68 30.80
CA LYS A 1076 8.25 30.01 30.83
C LYS A 1076 8.70 30.72 32.13
N SER A 1077 7.77 31.05 33.04
CA SER A 1077 8.04 31.73 34.30
C SER A 1077 8.88 30.87 35.26
N SER A 1078 10.06 31.35 35.64
CA SER A 1078 10.93 30.70 36.65
C SER A 1078 10.26 30.64 38.02
N SER A 1079 9.67 31.75 38.47
CA SER A 1079 8.98 31.83 39.77
C SER A 1079 7.85 30.81 39.91
N LEU A 1080 7.07 30.60 38.84
CA LEU A 1080 6.02 29.58 38.83
C LEU A 1080 6.61 28.17 38.91
N LYS A 1081 7.65 27.87 38.12
CA LYS A 1081 8.33 26.56 38.14
C LYS A 1081 8.88 26.24 39.53
N ASP A 1082 9.53 27.19 40.18
CA ASP A 1082 10.11 26.99 41.51
C ASP A 1082 9.05 26.68 42.57
N LYS A 1083 7.95 27.45 42.60
CA LYS A 1083 6.83 27.20 43.53
C LYS A 1083 6.11 25.88 43.22
N MET A 1084 5.90 25.56 41.94
CA MET A 1084 5.31 24.29 41.53
C MET A 1084 6.15 23.09 41.98
N ASN A 1085 7.48 23.14 41.77
CA ASN A 1085 8.38 22.09 42.20
C ASN A 1085 8.37 21.90 43.72
N LYS A 1086 8.24 23.00 44.49
CA LYS A 1086 8.14 22.96 45.96
C LYS A 1086 6.84 22.31 46.46
N ILE A 1087 5.73 22.51 45.77
CA ILE A 1087 4.38 22.09 46.24
C ILE A 1087 3.97 20.72 45.70
N PHE A 1088 4.33 20.41 44.45
CA PHE A 1088 3.91 19.21 43.72
C PHE A 1088 5.08 18.29 43.33
N GLY A 1089 6.31 18.63 43.71
CA GLY A 1089 7.52 17.89 43.34
C GLY A 1089 8.02 18.20 41.92
N SER A 1090 9.33 17.98 41.71
CA SER A 1090 9.94 17.99 40.38
C SER A 1090 9.55 16.73 39.60
N VAL A 1091 9.38 16.84 38.29
CA VAL A 1091 9.29 15.66 37.41
C VAL A 1091 10.71 15.10 37.27
N PRO A 1092 10.96 13.82 37.60
CA PRO A 1092 12.26 13.23 37.36
C PRO A 1092 12.54 13.22 35.86
N ILE A 1093 13.57 13.94 35.42
CA ILE A 1093 14.10 13.79 34.07
C ILE A 1093 14.90 12.49 34.09
N ARG A 1094 14.37 11.44 33.45
CA ARG A 1094 15.07 10.16 33.35
C ARG A 1094 16.12 10.25 32.24
N SER A 1095 17.30 9.69 32.47
CA SER A 1095 18.30 9.59 31.42
C SER A 1095 17.90 8.48 30.44
N GLU A 1096 18.37 8.56 29.19
CA GLU A 1096 18.17 7.48 28.20
C GLU A 1096 18.62 6.12 28.74
N THR A 1097 19.71 6.11 29.50
CA THR A 1097 20.28 4.94 30.15
C THR A 1097 19.35 4.33 31.21
N ASP A 1098 18.54 5.14 31.90
CA ASP A 1098 17.57 4.66 32.89
C ASP A 1098 16.34 4.06 32.20
N LEU A 1099 15.89 4.68 31.11
CA LEU A 1099 14.80 4.18 30.27
C LEU A 1099 15.15 2.86 29.59
N ASP A 1100 16.40 2.69 29.12
CA ASP A 1100 16.89 1.41 28.57
C ASP A 1100 16.85 0.29 29.62
N LYS A 1101 17.27 0.58 30.86
CA LYS A 1101 17.25 -0.40 31.97
C LYS A 1101 15.83 -0.79 32.34
N GLU A 1102 14.90 0.16 32.38
CA GLU A 1102 13.49 -0.13 32.64
C GLU A 1102 12.83 -0.91 31.53
N LEU A 1103 13.11 -0.55 30.26
CA LEU A 1103 12.60 -1.28 29.11
C LEU A 1103 13.05 -2.75 29.16
N ALA A 1104 14.35 -2.99 29.37
CA ALA A 1104 14.89 -4.34 29.53
C ALA A 1104 14.28 -5.10 30.72
N ARG A 1105 14.06 -4.41 31.86
CA ARG A 1105 13.39 -4.98 33.03
C ARG A 1105 11.96 -5.39 32.72
N TYR A 1106 11.16 -4.51 32.12
CA TYR A 1106 9.77 -4.80 31.81
C TYR A 1106 9.62 -5.84 30.71
N GLN A 1107 10.51 -5.87 29.71
CA GLN A 1107 10.58 -6.92 28.70
C GLN A 1107 10.82 -8.29 29.35
N SER A 1108 11.75 -8.38 30.32
CA SER A 1108 12.01 -9.61 31.06
C SER A 1108 10.78 -10.07 31.87
N ILE A 1109 10.13 -9.15 32.59
CA ILE A 1109 8.93 -9.45 33.39
C ILE A 1109 7.77 -9.91 32.50
N ALA A 1110 7.51 -9.20 31.40
CA ALA A 1110 6.42 -9.54 30.49
C ALA A 1110 6.67 -10.85 29.73
N SER A 1111 7.92 -11.12 29.33
CA SER A 1111 8.29 -12.38 28.67
C SER A 1111 8.23 -13.60 29.60
N SER A 1112 8.32 -13.38 30.92
CA SER A 1112 8.20 -14.47 31.91
C SER A 1112 6.79 -15.08 32.02
N GLY A 1113 5.76 -14.39 31.51
CA GLY A 1113 4.37 -14.86 31.51
C GLY A 1113 3.75 -15.00 32.91
N GLY A 1114 2.66 -15.76 33.03
CA GLY A 1114 2.07 -16.16 34.33
C GLY A 1114 1.22 -15.11 35.07
N GLY A 1115 0.86 -13.99 34.45
CA GLY A 1115 -0.03 -12.99 35.05
C GLY A 1115 -1.53 -13.36 34.96
N ASN A 1116 -2.35 -12.81 35.87
CA ASN A 1116 -3.80 -12.93 35.87
C ASN A 1116 -4.44 -11.70 35.18
N PRO A 1117 -5.07 -11.86 33.99
CA PRO A 1117 -5.68 -10.75 33.26
C PRO A 1117 -6.78 -10.01 34.02
N LYS A 1118 -7.51 -10.67 34.93
CA LYS A 1118 -8.57 -10.04 35.71
C LYS A 1118 -8.03 -9.09 36.78
N MET A 1119 -6.91 -9.46 37.40
CA MET A 1119 -6.17 -8.54 38.28
C MET A 1119 -5.51 -7.42 37.48
N GLY A 1120 -5.05 -7.71 36.26
CA GLY A 1120 -4.52 -6.72 35.33
C GLY A 1120 -5.56 -5.68 34.88
N GLU A 1121 -6.82 -6.08 34.69
CA GLU A 1121 -7.94 -5.16 34.44
C GLU A 1121 -8.08 -4.15 35.59
N SER A 1122 -8.12 -4.62 36.84
CA SER A 1122 -8.19 -3.74 38.02
C SER A 1122 -7.01 -2.76 38.10
N LEU A 1123 -5.81 -3.17 37.68
CA LEU A 1123 -4.64 -2.29 37.63
C LEU A 1123 -4.75 -1.26 36.51
N TYR A 1124 -5.23 -1.65 35.33
CA TYR A 1124 -5.45 -0.77 34.18
C TYR A 1124 -6.48 0.33 34.47
N PHE A 1125 -7.57 -0.02 35.17
CA PHE A 1125 -8.61 0.92 35.61
C PHE A 1125 -8.29 1.64 36.92
N GLY A 1126 -7.24 1.22 37.63
CA GLY A 1126 -6.86 1.74 38.93
C GLY A 1126 -5.42 2.25 38.92
N LYS A 1127 -4.54 1.54 39.63
CA LYS A 1127 -3.18 2.00 40.01
C LYS A 1127 -2.27 2.38 38.83
N ALA A 1128 -2.43 1.76 37.66
CA ALA A 1128 -1.66 2.08 36.46
C ALA A 1128 -2.20 3.30 35.70
N GLY A 1129 -3.46 3.70 35.93
CA GLY A 1129 -4.06 4.92 35.36
C GLY A 1129 -4.25 4.92 33.83
N CYS A 1130 -4.02 3.81 33.14
CA CYS A 1130 -4.08 3.73 31.67
C CYS A 1130 -5.48 4.04 31.12
N SER A 1131 -6.53 3.61 31.83
CA SER A 1131 -7.93 3.79 31.41
C SER A 1131 -8.37 5.24 31.35
N SER A 1132 -7.69 6.17 32.04
CA SER A 1132 -8.00 7.60 31.98
C SER A 1132 -7.78 8.16 30.58
N CYS A 1133 -6.83 7.60 29.83
CA CYS A 1133 -6.50 8.05 28.48
C CYS A 1133 -6.96 7.08 27.40
N HIS A 1134 -6.86 5.78 27.62
CA HIS A 1134 -7.02 4.77 26.58
C HIS A 1134 -8.32 3.97 26.73
N THR A 1135 -8.90 3.65 25.58
CA THR A 1135 -10.00 2.67 25.48
C THR A 1135 -9.40 1.29 25.31
N LEU A 1136 -9.90 0.30 26.06
CA LEU A 1136 -9.61 -1.11 25.85
C LEU A 1136 -10.87 -1.93 26.13
N PHE A 1137 -11.27 -2.75 25.15
CA PHE A 1137 -12.52 -3.51 25.20
C PHE A 1137 -13.76 -2.63 25.43
N ASP A 1138 -13.85 -1.53 24.67
CA ASP A 1138 -14.91 -0.53 24.73
C ASP A 1138 -15.07 0.20 26.09
N LYS A 1139 -14.09 0.07 26.99
CA LYS A 1139 -14.05 0.75 28.29
C LYS A 1139 -12.81 1.65 28.41
N GLY A 1140 -12.94 2.82 29.04
CA GLY A 1140 -11.85 3.78 29.27
C GLY A 1140 -11.99 5.09 28.49
N GLY A 1141 -10.91 5.86 28.43
CA GLY A 1141 -10.83 7.21 27.87
C GLY A 1141 -10.55 7.24 26.37
N ARG A 1142 -10.70 8.42 25.75
CA ARG A 1142 -10.47 8.66 24.32
C ARG A 1142 -9.38 9.71 24.04
N ILE A 1143 -8.56 9.99 25.05
CA ILE A 1143 -7.46 10.97 24.98
C ILE A 1143 -6.27 10.37 24.24
N GLY A 1144 -5.95 9.10 24.53
CA GLY A 1144 -4.96 8.31 23.82
C GLY A 1144 -5.63 7.35 22.82
N PRO A 1145 -4.83 6.66 21.98
CA PRO A 1145 -5.34 5.67 21.05
C PRO A 1145 -6.22 4.58 21.69
N ASP A 1146 -7.28 4.18 21.01
CA ASP A 1146 -8.09 3.00 21.38
C ASP A 1146 -7.27 1.73 21.16
N LEU A 1147 -6.86 1.08 22.25
CA LEU A 1147 -5.99 -0.09 22.27
C LEU A 1147 -6.72 -1.38 21.86
N THR A 1148 -8.05 -1.38 21.77
CA THR A 1148 -8.85 -2.58 21.45
C THR A 1148 -8.49 -3.17 20.08
N SER A 1149 -8.27 -2.30 19.10
CA SER A 1149 -7.99 -2.66 17.71
C SER A 1149 -6.50 -2.81 17.39
N TYR A 1150 -5.62 -2.59 18.38
CA TYR A 1150 -4.17 -2.69 18.20
C TYR A 1150 -3.69 -4.12 18.32
N ASP A 1151 -2.62 -4.41 17.57
CA ASP A 1151 -1.83 -5.62 17.79
C ASP A 1151 -1.05 -5.49 19.10
N ARG A 1152 -1.67 -5.94 20.18
CA ARG A 1152 -1.09 -5.96 21.53
C ARG A 1152 -0.27 -7.23 21.79
N SER A 1153 -0.04 -8.05 20.76
CA SER A 1153 0.85 -9.21 20.85
C SER A 1153 2.32 -8.84 20.62
N ASP A 1154 2.60 -7.66 20.05
CA ASP A 1154 3.95 -7.10 19.96
C ASP A 1154 4.34 -6.40 21.27
N LEU A 1155 4.87 -7.21 22.18
CA LEU A 1155 5.28 -6.77 23.51
C LEU A 1155 6.40 -5.72 23.47
N ASP A 1156 7.31 -5.80 22.50
CA ASP A 1156 8.44 -4.87 22.39
C ASP A 1156 7.97 -3.48 21.97
N ALA A 1157 7.10 -3.40 20.95
CA ALA A 1157 6.55 -2.12 20.50
C ALA A 1157 5.70 -1.45 21.60
N PHE A 1158 4.89 -2.24 22.30
CA PHE A 1158 4.00 -1.73 23.32
C PHE A 1158 4.74 -1.28 24.60
N LEU A 1159 5.74 -2.04 25.06
CA LEU A 1159 6.58 -1.64 26.19
C LEU A 1159 7.44 -0.42 25.86
N LEU A 1160 7.97 -0.33 24.64
CA LEU A 1160 8.70 0.85 24.18
C LEU A 1160 7.82 2.11 24.24
N ALA A 1161 6.57 2.01 23.78
CA ALA A 1161 5.62 3.13 23.83
C ALA A 1161 5.26 3.55 25.27
N ILE A 1162 5.23 2.61 26.24
CA ILE A 1162 4.95 2.91 27.65
C ILE A 1162 6.17 3.53 28.37
N VAL A 1163 7.36 2.98 28.14
CA VAL A 1163 8.59 3.43 28.80
C VAL A 1163 9.11 4.72 28.19
N ARG A 1164 9.01 4.85 26.87
CA ARG A 1164 9.45 6.01 26.09
C ARG A 1164 8.30 6.66 25.33
N PRO A 1165 7.30 7.22 26.02
CA PRO A 1165 6.16 7.87 25.36
C PRO A 1165 6.58 9.08 24.51
N ASN A 1166 7.75 9.68 24.79
CA ASN A 1166 8.32 10.78 24.02
C ASN A 1166 9.09 10.35 22.76
N ALA A 1167 9.45 9.06 22.63
CA ALA A 1167 10.20 8.57 21.46
C ALA A 1167 9.35 8.63 20.18
N GLU A 1168 8.03 8.50 20.30
CA GLU A 1168 7.10 8.60 19.19
C GLU A 1168 5.74 9.10 19.70
N ILE A 1169 5.31 10.29 19.25
CA ILE A 1169 3.95 10.79 19.48
C ILE A 1169 3.14 10.47 18.22
N ARG A 1170 2.15 9.58 18.36
CA ARG A 1170 1.34 9.14 17.21
C ARG A 1170 0.57 10.31 16.59
N GLU A 1171 0.56 10.34 15.26
CA GLU A 1171 -0.25 11.23 14.44
C GLU A 1171 -1.74 11.26 14.86
N GLY A 1172 -2.31 12.46 14.94
CA GLY A 1172 -3.67 12.68 15.47
C GLY A 1172 -3.73 12.87 16.99
N PHE A 1173 -2.66 12.53 17.70
CA PHE A 1173 -2.48 12.76 19.14
C PHE A 1173 -1.35 13.76 19.43
N GLU A 1174 -0.94 14.55 18.42
CA GLU A 1174 -0.01 15.66 18.59
C GLU A 1174 -0.69 16.77 19.42
N HIS A 1175 -0.26 16.91 20.66
CA HIS A 1175 -0.68 18.02 21.49
C HIS A 1175 0.04 19.30 21.03
N ASN A 1176 -0.71 20.31 20.60
CA ASN A 1176 -0.16 21.57 20.13
C ASN A 1176 -0.14 22.56 21.27
N LEU A 1177 0.95 23.32 21.39
CA LEU A 1177 1.05 24.48 22.25
C LEU A 1177 0.83 25.74 21.41
N LEU A 1178 -0.20 26.50 21.74
CA LEU A 1178 -0.50 27.78 21.12
C LEU A 1178 -0.28 28.87 22.16
N THR A 1179 0.65 29.77 21.89
CA THR A 1179 0.80 31.01 22.64
C THR A 1179 0.13 32.13 21.86
N THR A 1180 -0.81 32.82 22.50
CA THR A 1180 -1.45 34.01 21.92
C THR A 1180 -0.65 35.27 22.24
N LYS A 1181 -0.85 36.34 21.48
CA LYS A 1181 -0.22 37.66 21.70
C LYS A 1181 -0.66 38.31 23.02
N ASP A 1182 -1.80 37.91 23.57
CA ASP A 1182 -2.30 38.39 24.87
C ASP A 1182 -1.76 37.57 26.07
N GLY A 1183 -0.82 36.66 25.83
CA GLY A 1183 -0.13 35.89 26.86
C GLY A 1183 -0.85 34.62 27.32
N ARG A 1184 -2.01 34.25 26.74
CA ARG A 1184 -2.59 32.91 26.98
C ARG A 1184 -1.72 31.83 26.36
N ILE A 1185 -1.52 30.76 27.12
CA ILE A 1185 -1.04 29.48 26.61
C ILE A 1185 -2.27 28.55 26.53
N LEU A 1186 -2.65 28.24 25.30
CA LEU A 1186 -3.65 27.23 24.98
C LEU A 1186 -2.93 25.96 24.53
N SER A 1187 -3.54 24.81 24.79
CA SER A 1187 -2.98 23.55 24.36
C SER A 1187 -4.08 22.56 24.02
N GLY A 1188 -3.85 21.74 22.99
CA GLY A 1188 -4.86 20.80 22.50
C GLY A 1188 -4.52 20.19 21.15
N PHE A 1189 -5.35 19.26 20.70
CA PHE A 1189 -5.24 18.63 19.38
C PHE A 1189 -5.80 19.55 18.30
N LYS A 1190 -5.06 19.76 17.22
CA LYS A 1190 -5.52 20.61 16.13
C LYS A 1190 -6.67 19.94 15.37
N VAL A 1191 -7.88 20.52 15.46
CA VAL A 1191 -9.11 20.00 14.83
C VAL A 1191 -9.28 20.55 13.42
N GLU A 1192 -9.10 21.87 13.28
CA GLU A 1192 -9.29 22.59 12.02
C GLU A 1192 -8.30 23.76 11.97
N GLU A 1193 -7.81 24.08 10.78
CA GLU A 1193 -6.97 25.25 10.55
C GLU A 1193 -7.33 25.83 9.18
N ASN A 1194 -7.64 27.12 9.14
CA ASN A 1194 -7.91 27.84 7.90
C ASN A 1194 -7.12 29.17 7.88
N PRO A 1195 -7.24 30.01 6.83
CA PRO A 1195 -6.46 31.24 6.73
C PRO A 1195 -6.66 32.25 7.86
N ARG A 1196 -7.76 32.15 8.63
CA ARG A 1196 -8.08 33.11 9.70
C ARG A 1196 -8.07 32.53 11.11
N ILE A 1197 -8.38 31.25 11.28
CA ILE A 1197 -8.49 30.63 12.60
C ILE A 1197 -7.75 29.30 12.69
N VAL A 1198 -7.38 28.95 13.91
CA VAL A 1198 -6.92 27.62 14.33
C VAL A 1198 -7.86 27.12 15.42
N ILE A 1199 -8.38 25.91 15.29
CA ILE A 1199 -9.21 25.25 16.31
C ILE A 1199 -8.36 24.18 17.00
N LEU A 1200 -8.18 24.31 18.31
CA LEU A 1200 -7.54 23.30 19.16
C LEU A 1200 -8.56 22.67 20.10
N ARG A 1201 -8.71 21.34 20.08
CA ARG A 1201 -9.49 20.60 21.08
C ARG A 1201 -8.64 20.30 22.30
N GLY A 1202 -8.98 20.89 23.44
CA GLY A 1202 -8.39 20.56 24.73
C GLY A 1202 -8.65 19.11 25.11
N LEU A 1203 -7.93 18.61 26.12
CA LEU A 1203 -8.10 17.22 26.61
C LEU A 1203 -9.42 17.03 27.38
N ASP A 1204 -10.02 18.15 27.82
CA ASP A 1204 -11.40 18.24 28.30
C ASP A 1204 -12.47 18.08 27.19
N GLY A 1205 -12.04 17.93 25.93
CA GLY A 1205 -12.93 17.79 24.77
C GLY A 1205 -13.51 19.10 24.24
N GLN A 1206 -13.10 20.26 24.79
CA GLN A 1206 -13.61 21.57 24.35
C GLN A 1206 -12.78 22.15 23.20
N ASP A 1207 -13.43 22.80 22.24
CA ASP A 1207 -12.78 23.44 21.10
C ASP A 1207 -12.42 24.90 21.41
N HIS A 1208 -11.13 25.23 21.35
CA HIS A 1208 -10.58 26.58 21.39
C HIS A 1208 -10.39 27.11 19.98
N VAL A 1209 -11.26 28.03 19.56
CA VAL A 1209 -11.09 28.76 18.29
C VAL A 1209 -10.23 29.99 18.52
N VAL A 1210 -9.10 30.08 17.80
CA VAL A 1210 -8.11 31.15 17.96
C VAL A 1210 -7.84 31.84 16.62
N PRO A 1211 -8.02 33.17 16.53
CA PRO A 1211 -7.62 33.94 15.35
C PRO A 1211 -6.12 33.86 15.09
N ARG A 1212 -5.73 33.63 13.84
CA ARG A 1212 -4.31 33.55 13.43
C ARG A 1212 -3.53 34.82 13.74
N ASP A 1213 -4.15 35.99 13.61
CA ASP A 1213 -3.53 37.27 13.92
C ASP A 1213 -3.28 37.44 15.43
N GLN A 1214 -3.98 36.71 16.29
CA GLN A 1214 -3.75 36.63 17.73
C GLN A 1214 -2.76 35.54 18.12
N ILE A 1215 -2.35 34.64 17.21
CA ILE A 1215 -1.35 33.61 17.49
C ILE A 1215 0.04 34.27 17.47
N ALA A 1216 0.73 34.25 18.61
CA ALA A 1216 2.14 34.61 18.69
C ALA A 1216 3.03 33.43 18.27
N ASN A 1217 2.66 32.22 18.66
CA ASN A 1217 3.37 31.00 18.31
C ASN A 1217 2.42 29.79 18.35
N LEU A 1218 2.57 28.86 17.40
CA LEU A 1218 1.88 27.57 17.39
C LEU A 1218 2.92 26.48 17.13
N THR A 1219 3.20 25.68 18.14
CA THR A 1219 4.23 24.64 18.08
C THR A 1219 3.67 23.30 18.54
N PRO A 1220 3.81 22.22 17.76
CA PRO A 1220 3.60 20.87 18.26
C PRO A 1220 4.51 20.61 19.47
N MET A 1221 4.01 19.97 20.52
CA MET A 1221 4.83 19.62 21.67
C MET A 1221 5.79 18.49 21.30
N ALA A 1222 7.06 18.65 21.71
CA ALA A 1222 8.10 17.62 21.53
C ALA A 1222 8.02 16.48 22.57
N ARG A 1223 7.04 16.54 23.49
CA ARG A 1223 6.82 15.55 24.54
C ARG A 1223 5.37 15.10 24.55
N SER A 1224 5.17 13.81 24.74
CA SER A 1224 3.88 13.15 24.89
C SER A 1224 3.16 13.60 26.16
N LEU A 1225 1.84 13.51 26.14
CA LEU A 1225 1.01 13.67 27.34
C LEU A 1225 1.10 12.45 28.26
N MET A 1226 1.49 11.30 27.74
CA MET A 1226 1.76 10.12 28.54
C MET A 1226 3.08 10.32 29.31
N PRO A 1227 3.08 10.26 30.66
CA PRO A 1227 4.28 10.51 31.45
C PRO A 1227 5.26 9.32 31.40
N GLU A 1228 6.56 9.63 31.40
CA GLU A 1228 7.60 8.62 31.65
C GLU A 1228 7.48 8.07 33.07
N GLY A 1229 7.73 6.76 33.24
CA GLY A 1229 7.68 6.11 34.54
C GLY A 1229 6.29 5.78 35.07
N LEU A 1230 5.26 5.74 34.22
CA LEU A 1230 3.89 5.37 34.61
C LEU A 1230 3.83 4.04 35.39
N LEU A 1231 4.73 3.12 35.09
CA LEU A 1231 4.81 1.78 35.68
C LEU A 1231 5.66 1.71 36.96
N SER A 1232 6.35 2.78 37.37
CA SER A 1232 7.34 2.69 38.46
C SER A 1232 6.74 2.47 39.84
N SER A 1233 5.44 2.69 40.02
CA SER A 1233 4.70 2.45 41.27
C SER A 1233 4.18 1.00 41.41
N LEU A 1234 4.31 0.18 40.37
CA LEU A 1234 3.82 -1.20 40.34
C LEU A 1234 4.92 -2.19 40.76
N GLN A 1235 4.54 -3.17 41.58
CA GLN A 1235 5.41 -4.29 41.93
C GLN A 1235 5.49 -5.32 40.79
N GLU A 1236 6.49 -6.20 40.83
CA GLU A 1236 6.73 -7.18 39.76
C GLU A 1236 5.53 -8.09 39.46
N GLY A 1237 4.82 -8.56 40.50
CA GLY A 1237 3.60 -9.34 40.33
C GLY A 1237 2.45 -8.56 39.69
N GLU A 1238 2.29 -7.28 40.08
CA GLU A 1238 1.30 -6.37 39.49
C GLU A 1238 1.60 -6.10 38.01
N LEU A 1239 2.87 -5.91 37.66
CA LEU A 1239 3.32 -5.74 36.28
C LEU A 1239 3.00 -6.97 35.42
N ARG A 1240 3.25 -8.18 35.93
CA ARG A 1240 2.85 -9.43 35.24
C ARG A 1240 1.36 -9.46 34.97
N HIS A 1241 0.53 -9.10 35.94
CA HIS A 1241 -0.92 -9.06 35.79
C HIS A 1241 -1.36 -8.03 34.75
N LEU A 1242 -0.82 -6.81 34.82
CA LEU A 1242 -1.11 -5.73 33.87
C LEU A 1242 -0.73 -6.11 32.44
N PHE A 1243 0.46 -6.68 32.22
CA PHE A 1243 0.89 -7.11 30.89
C PHE A 1243 0.06 -8.29 30.35
N ALA A 1244 -0.36 -9.21 31.21
CA ALA A 1244 -1.27 -10.29 30.82
C ALA A 1244 -2.62 -9.74 30.34
N TYR A 1245 -3.18 -8.73 31.01
CA TYR A 1245 -4.40 -8.06 30.57
C TYR A 1245 -4.23 -7.29 29.25
N LEU A 1246 -3.13 -6.54 29.11
CA LEU A 1246 -2.83 -5.79 27.90
C LEU A 1246 -2.60 -6.71 26.69
N ALA A 1247 -2.02 -7.90 26.89
CA ALA A 1247 -1.85 -8.92 25.85
C ALA A 1247 -3.13 -9.73 25.55
N SER A 1248 -4.21 -9.57 26.32
CA SER A 1248 -5.43 -10.36 26.14
C SER A 1248 -6.19 -9.92 24.88
N THR A 1249 -6.65 -10.87 24.07
CA THR A 1249 -7.42 -10.59 22.84
C THR A 1249 -8.92 -10.41 23.08
N THR A 1250 -9.41 -10.82 24.26
CA THR A 1250 -10.79 -10.68 24.70
C THR A 1250 -10.84 -10.18 26.15
N PRO A 1251 -11.97 -9.59 26.60
CA PRO A 1251 -12.15 -9.22 27.99
C PRO A 1251 -12.02 -10.46 28.90
N PRO A 1252 -11.35 -10.38 30.06
CA PRO A 1252 -11.29 -11.45 31.04
C PRO A 1252 -12.70 -11.73 31.60
N LYS A 1253 -13.04 -13.01 31.77
CA LYS A 1253 -14.32 -13.46 32.34
C LYS A 1253 -14.37 -13.30 33.85
#